data_AF-A0A923XBZ2-F1
#
_entry.id   AF-A0A923XBZ2-F1
#
_cell.length_a   1.000
_cell.length_b   1.000
_cell.length_c   1.000
_cell.angle_alpha   90.00
_cell.angle_beta   90.00
_cell.angle_gamma   90.00
#
_symmetry.space_group_name_H-M   'P 1'
#
loop_
_entity.id
_entity.type
_entity.pdbx_description
1 polymer ?
#
loop_
_entity_poly.entity_id
_entity_poly.type
_entity_poly.pdbx_seq_one_letter_code
_entity_poly.pdbx_strand_id
1 'polypeptide(L)'
;MLFYRFNQILSFVVTMSAIVTLFTTSHDPLARFRFALLLYTSILILTVSYFAQRNLVGQERYRRFGVLLLFTSIGIYLTFLTTNLLLIGLGWSASGLGAMLLVNHANNAGSRRASRLVAKWFFVSDATFWLALALAHFQQVDIFAPITTHQQDGSTLRNAIALLLVISGVIRSGLFPAMRWLILTIEAPTPLSAFLHAGIVNGFGYLLVAFPIIYLMRNLVLFIGLITITLALSIMRHRHDEKGKLANGTSMQMAFMALEGVLGMPGIVLLHIVGHGSYKSWSFLRAGGAPLRKKNAIPISLLKKRNHVTLATSITLYILTLIFSYLWLGVDFLLNLTVGAIALASSLLFAYKLRAKLFLQSALISFFLFLFYLVEIKFAASLFPPLWDANINTGIVASLVILLVTSGLRVVPRHWTLRVASRLNRYSLPPSALRRLTANRATSDSTRIDRKSLAKTIETAASPFVDGLGLSQIVAQDSLAGLHHLDFANAAEEVRSYGISLYSSADQYLSWLDQGIIDQDVLARSVGDFSPTLRIEDVISKTRSRQQNESSGSISQHHALVEGNHEVISTASWWCAQAWFDGANSRGVGAYELWHSSLNSETRHLLAKDPLDALTQLLPELVRMTSPDSENDNSHIIREIQRLISMDISWFLYAKGVSRDALISLLALRATIVIARGNNPSIVAPAQAPHAQIWQSALERSYSESLKSMIIDSVVEVESQAVKEIALVTCIDVRSDVLREAVEKNAKVRTLGMAGFFGVDLCVAKFRKNGLQNENFAPIILVPNIEISDSRPQTLSWLLPSLFKHAASGSGALAVAEGFGFLHGIASILNTFFSKTSYRLNQSFDSPRWLGTTGSDTSYLSEAKKLEYASGILSVISLDGLKELVFVGHGSDASNTPFRSMYECGACGGNNGLLNARFAASLMNDKAVQSFIREKYGFAGVKFYAAQHNTTLASLELDPLLKNEFAENASFTLKSLVEQLSYLPKRNFPTSENLIDVPKSVPKFSQSASAWWQVFPEWGLSGNAACVIGPRILTQNINLRSRVFLHDYSWDSDEDSQTLISILSGPGMVMQMINAAYNITITNPQNFSSSDKTRHNVLGEAGVLLGSEGGLYRGLPWQSIAPDATQGQNNGTGHVPIRLQIFIAAPLEKIHQAVEQSALAPAVAGGWITLHSLDDSEFLTDD
;
A
#
# COMPACT_ATOMS: atom_id res chain seq x y z
N MET A 1 -16.80 -15.10 -14.76
CA MET A 1 -17.38 -15.47 -13.45
C MET A 1 -17.65 -16.97 -13.34
N LEU A 2 -18.32 -17.61 -14.31
CA LEU A 2 -18.60 -19.07 -14.31
C LEU A 2 -17.38 -19.94 -14.03
N PHE A 3 -16.25 -19.72 -14.71
CA PHE A 3 -15.02 -20.53 -14.50
C PHE A 3 -14.49 -20.50 -13.05
N TYR A 4 -14.59 -19.37 -12.35
CA TYR A 4 -14.22 -19.28 -10.94
C TYR A 4 -15.14 -20.14 -10.07
N ARG A 5 -16.46 -20.08 -10.33
CA ARG A 5 -17.45 -20.89 -9.61
C ARG A 5 -17.27 -22.38 -9.87
N PHE A 6 -17.01 -22.78 -11.12
CA PHE A 6 -16.67 -24.17 -11.44
C PHE A 6 -15.44 -24.64 -10.68
N ASN A 7 -14.37 -23.83 -10.64
CA ASN A 7 -13.19 -24.19 -9.88
C ASN A 7 -13.48 -24.30 -8.38
N GLN A 8 -14.30 -23.39 -7.82
CA GLN A 8 -14.71 -23.45 -6.41
C GLN A 8 -15.52 -24.71 -6.09
N ILE A 9 -16.49 -25.08 -6.94
CA ILE A 9 -17.28 -26.31 -6.77
C ILE A 9 -16.38 -27.53 -6.86
N LEU A 10 -15.51 -27.59 -7.87
CA LEU A 10 -14.55 -28.69 -8.04
C LEU A 10 -13.65 -28.82 -6.81
N SER A 11 -13.05 -27.73 -6.34
CA SER A 11 -12.21 -27.73 -5.15
C SER A 11 -12.98 -28.18 -3.91
N PHE A 12 -14.23 -27.74 -3.72
CA PHE A 12 -15.05 -28.16 -2.60
C PHE A 12 -15.35 -29.66 -2.63
N VAL A 13 -15.73 -30.20 -3.79
CA VAL A 13 -15.97 -31.65 -3.98
C VAL A 13 -14.69 -32.45 -3.69
N VAL A 14 -13.54 -32.00 -4.20
CA VAL A 14 -12.24 -32.63 -3.94
C VAL A 14 -11.88 -32.59 -2.46
N THR A 15 -12.13 -31.47 -1.78
CA THR A 15 -11.92 -31.34 -0.32
C THR A 15 -12.78 -32.36 0.43
N MET A 16 -14.08 -32.44 0.16
CA MET A 16 -14.98 -33.39 0.82
C MET A 16 -14.56 -34.84 0.55
N SER A 17 -14.23 -35.16 -0.70
CA SER A 17 -13.75 -36.50 -1.06
C SER A 17 -12.46 -36.84 -0.33
N ALA A 18 -11.48 -35.93 -0.28
CA ALA A 18 -10.20 -36.16 0.40
C ALA A 18 -10.39 -36.40 1.91
N ILE A 19 -11.30 -35.65 2.56
CA ILE A 19 -11.65 -35.87 3.98
C ILE A 19 -12.19 -37.28 4.18
N VAL A 20 -13.20 -37.68 3.41
CA VAL A 20 -13.80 -39.02 3.52
C VAL A 20 -12.72 -40.08 3.31
N THR A 21 -11.92 -39.97 2.26
CA THR A 21 -10.87 -40.95 1.96
C THR A 21 -9.80 -41.02 3.04
N LEU A 22 -9.41 -39.91 3.66
CA LEU A 22 -8.44 -39.93 4.77
C LEU A 22 -8.96 -40.73 5.98
N PHE A 23 -10.26 -40.66 6.27
CA PHE A 23 -10.86 -41.43 7.36
C PHE A 23 -11.10 -42.90 7.00
N THR A 24 -11.30 -43.24 5.71
CA THR A 24 -11.56 -44.62 5.28
C THR A 24 -10.30 -45.40 4.92
N THR A 25 -9.21 -44.75 4.50
CA THR A 25 -8.00 -45.43 4.02
C THR A 25 -7.05 -45.71 5.20
N SER A 26 -7.13 -46.92 5.77
CA SER A 26 -6.46 -47.25 7.03
C SER A 26 -5.00 -47.74 6.91
N HIS A 27 -4.53 -48.17 5.74
CA HIS A 27 -3.31 -49.02 5.67
C HIS A 27 -2.16 -48.55 4.75
N ASP A 28 -2.36 -47.59 3.83
CA ASP A 28 -1.26 -47.09 2.97
C ASP A 28 -0.81 -45.67 3.38
N PRO A 29 0.39 -45.51 3.99
CA PRO A 29 0.95 -44.21 4.37
C PRO A 29 1.13 -43.24 3.20
N LEU A 30 1.46 -43.73 2.00
CA LEU A 30 1.68 -42.88 0.83
C LEU A 30 0.35 -42.40 0.23
N ALA A 31 -0.68 -43.24 0.20
CA ALA A 31 -2.05 -42.80 -0.11
C ALA A 31 -2.52 -41.73 0.87
N ARG A 32 -2.35 -41.94 2.19
CA ARG A 32 -2.71 -40.94 3.21
C ARG A 32 -1.99 -39.61 2.99
N PHE A 33 -0.69 -39.63 2.69
CA PHE A 33 0.09 -38.43 2.38
C PHE A 33 -0.49 -37.69 1.16
N ARG A 34 -0.79 -38.41 0.07
CA ARG A 34 -1.38 -37.82 -1.14
C ARG A 34 -2.74 -37.19 -0.90
N PHE A 35 -3.63 -37.86 -0.15
CA PHE A 35 -4.94 -37.30 0.17
C PHE A 35 -4.85 -36.13 1.16
N ALA A 36 -3.89 -36.12 2.09
CA ALA A 36 -3.64 -34.97 2.95
C ALA A 36 -3.14 -33.76 2.15
N LEU A 37 -2.24 -34.00 1.18
CA LEU A 37 -1.78 -32.96 0.26
C LEU A 37 -2.92 -32.45 -0.64
N LEU A 38 -3.79 -33.34 -1.11
CA LEU A 38 -4.97 -32.99 -1.90
C LEU A 38 -5.97 -32.16 -1.08
N LEU A 39 -6.20 -32.51 0.18
CA LEU A 39 -7.02 -31.75 1.12
C LEU A 39 -6.47 -30.33 1.28
N TYR A 40 -5.17 -30.20 1.58
CA TYR A 40 -4.51 -28.91 1.72
C TYR A 40 -4.62 -28.07 0.43
N THR A 41 -4.24 -28.65 -0.71
CA THR A 41 -4.20 -27.92 -1.99
C THR A 41 -5.60 -27.56 -2.50
N SER A 42 -6.61 -28.39 -2.25
CA SER A 42 -8.00 -28.04 -2.60
C SER A 42 -8.52 -26.86 -1.78
N ILE A 43 -8.24 -26.81 -0.47
CA ILE A 43 -8.58 -25.65 0.38
C ILE A 43 -7.84 -24.38 -0.08
N LEU A 44 -6.55 -24.50 -0.42
CA LEU A 44 -5.75 -23.39 -0.95
C LEU A 44 -6.34 -22.86 -2.26
N ILE A 45 -6.64 -23.74 -3.23
CA ILE A 45 -7.22 -23.37 -4.52
C ILE A 45 -8.59 -22.72 -4.33
N LEU A 46 -9.43 -23.27 -3.45
CA LEU A 46 -10.74 -22.71 -3.12
C LEU A 46 -10.61 -21.28 -2.57
N THR A 47 -9.70 -21.08 -1.62
CA THR A 47 -9.40 -19.77 -1.01
C THR A 47 -8.91 -18.77 -2.04
N VAL A 48 -7.90 -19.15 -2.86
CA VAL A 48 -7.36 -18.28 -3.90
C VAL A 48 -8.39 -17.97 -4.99
N SER A 49 -9.18 -18.96 -5.41
CA SER A 49 -10.21 -18.77 -6.43
C SER A 49 -11.27 -17.77 -5.96
N TYR A 50 -11.70 -17.87 -4.70
CA TYR A 50 -12.65 -16.92 -4.10
C TYR A 50 -12.09 -15.51 -3.97
N PHE A 51 -10.82 -15.39 -3.57
CA PHE A 51 -10.09 -14.13 -3.50
C PHE A 51 -9.95 -13.51 -4.90
N ALA A 52 -9.42 -14.26 -5.87
CA ALA A 52 -9.14 -13.79 -7.24
C ALA A 52 -10.41 -13.38 -7.99
N GLN A 53 -11.53 -14.10 -7.78
CA GLN A 53 -12.82 -13.76 -8.39
C GLN A 53 -13.24 -12.31 -8.09
N ARG A 54 -12.91 -11.79 -6.90
CA ARG A 54 -13.29 -10.45 -6.44
C ARG A 54 -12.17 -9.43 -6.60
N ASN A 55 -10.93 -9.83 -6.32
CA ASN A 55 -9.76 -8.98 -6.40
C ASN A 55 -9.43 -8.51 -7.83
N LEU A 56 -9.75 -9.34 -8.83
CA LEU A 56 -9.42 -9.08 -10.24
C LEU A 56 -10.60 -8.51 -11.06
N VAL A 57 -11.70 -8.12 -10.40
CA VAL A 57 -12.83 -7.45 -11.06
C VAL A 57 -12.32 -6.13 -11.68
N GLY A 58 -12.79 -5.81 -12.89
CA GLY A 58 -12.34 -4.63 -13.65
C GLY A 58 -11.05 -4.84 -14.46
N GLN A 59 -10.43 -6.02 -14.42
CA GLN A 59 -9.25 -6.30 -15.25
C GLN A 59 -9.60 -6.87 -16.63
N GLU A 60 -8.93 -6.35 -17.66
CA GLU A 60 -9.09 -6.73 -19.08
C GLU A 60 -9.03 -8.25 -19.31
N ARG A 61 -8.15 -8.96 -18.58
CA ARG A 61 -7.92 -10.41 -18.75
C ARG A 61 -8.55 -11.26 -17.64
N TYR A 62 -9.55 -10.75 -16.93
CA TYR A 62 -10.25 -11.44 -15.84
C TYR A 62 -10.78 -12.83 -16.24
N ARG A 63 -11.45 -12.94 -17.40
CA ARG A 63 -12.00 -14.24 -17.87
C ARG A 63 -10.89 -15.26 -18.12
N ARG A 64 -9.81 -14.83 -18.79
CA ARG A 64 -8.65 -15.67 -19.09
C ARG A 64 -7.98 -16.18 -17.82
N PHE A 65 -7.86 -15.34 -16.78
CA PHE A 65 -7.34 -15.78 -15.49
C PHE A 65 -8.17 -16.91 -14.89
N GLY A 66 -9.50 -16.78 -14.87
CA GLY A 66 -10.39 -17.83 -14.34
C GLY A 66 -10.27 -19.17 -15.06
N VAL A 67 -10.17 -19.16 -16.40
CA VAL A 67 -9.96 -20.38 -17.21
C VAL A 67 -8.62 -21.02 -16.90
N LEU A 68 -7.55 -20.22 -16.90
CA LEU A 68 -6.20 -20.74 -16.67
C LEU A 68 -6.02 -21.23 -15.23
N LEU A 69 -6.67 -20.58 -14.24
CA LEU A 69 -6.67 -21.04 -12.86
C LEU A 69 -7.35 -22.41 -12.76
N LEU A 70 -8.53 -22.59 -13.36
CA LEU A 70 -9.23 -23.88 -13.40
C LEU A 70 -8.37 -24.97 -14.08
N PHE A 71 -7.80 -24.66 -15.25
CA PHE A 71 -6.90 -25.59 -15.95
C PHE A 71 -5.70 -26.01 -15.09
N THR A 72 -5.08 -25.04 -14.42
CA THR A 72 -3.94 -25.31 -13.52
C THR A 72 -4.37 -26.16 -12.32
N SER A 73 -5.53 -25.88 -11.73
CA SER A 73 -6.11 -26.64 -10.61
C SER A 73 -6.37 -28.10 -11.00
N ILE A 74 -6.96 -28.35 -12.17
CA ILE A 74 -7.18 -29.71 -12.69
C ILE A 74 -5.85 -30.46 -12.85
N GLY A 75 -4.82 -29.82 -13.40
CA GLY A 75 -3.49 -30.44 -13.54
C GLY A 75 -2.88 -30.84 -12.19
N ILE A 76 -3.00 -29.98 -11.16
CA ILE A 76 -2.54 -30.29 -9.81
C ILE A 76 -3.32 -31.47 -9.22
N TYR A 77 -4.65 -31.48 -9.33
CA TYR A 77 -5.46 -32.59 -8.82
C TYR A 77 -5.13 -33.91 -9.51
N LEU A 78 -4.94 -33.90 -10.83
CA LEU A 78 -4.57 -35.09 -11.59
C LEU A 78 -3.22 -35.67 -11.11
N THR A 79 -2.27 -34.81 -10.74
CA THR A 79 -0.96 -35.23 -10.22
C THR A 79 -1.07 -36.00 -8.91
N PHE A 80 -1.97 -35.61 -8.01
CA PHE A 80 -2.07 -36.21 -6.66
C PHE A 80 -3.08 -37.36 -6.56
N LEU A 81 -4.10 -37.38 -7.41
CA LEU A 81 -5.20 -38.35 -7.34
C LEU A 81 -4.85 -39.75 -7.84
N THR A 82 -3.79 -39.91 -8.63
CA THR A 82 -3.51 -41.15 -9.35
C THR A 82 -2.11 -41.71 -9.05
N THR A 83 -1.92 -43.00 -9.31
CA THR A 83 -0.62 -43.69 -9.39
C THR A 83 -0.16 -43.89 -10.84
N ASN A 84 -1.01 -43.58 -11.83
CA ASN A 84 -0.69 -43.78 -13.23
C ASN A 84 0.34 -42.74 -13.69
N LEU A 85 1.53 -43.19 -14.12
CA LEU A 85 2.64 -42.32 -14.52
C LEU A 85 2.27 -41.35 -15.65
N LEU A 86 1.48 -41.78 -16.64
CA LEU A 86 1.04 -40.92 -17.74
C LEU A 86 0.16 -39.77 -17.23
N LEU A 87 -0.81 -40.08 -16.36
CA LEU A 87 -1.69 -39.06 -15.79
C LEU A 87 -0.94 -38.11 -14.85
N ILE A 88 0.01 -38.62 -14.06
CA ILE A 88 0.91 -37.78 -13.26
C ILE A 88 1.72 -36.84 -14.15
N GLY A 89 2.31 -37.35 -15.24
CA GLY A 89 3.06 -36.55 -16.21
C GLY A 89 2.20 -35.47 -16.87
N LEU A 90 0.99 -35.82 -17.32
CA LEU A 90 0.05 -34.88 -17.93
C LEU A 90 -0.39 -33.80 -16.93
N GLY A 91 -0.69 -34.18 -15.68
CA GLY A 91 -1.03 -33.25 -14.62
C GLY A 91 0.10 -32.28 -14.29
N TRP A 92 1.33 -32.80 -14.20
CA TRP A 92 2.55 -32.03 -13.95
C TRP A 92 2.76 -30.96 -15.04
N SER A 93 2.72 -31.36 -16.32
CA SER A 93 2.91 -30.44 -17.45
C SER A 93 1.73 -29.46 -17.62
N ALA A 94 0.49 -29.91 -17.41
CA ALA A 94 -0.69 -29.03 -17.47
C ALA A 94 -0.62 -27.94 -16.39
N SER A 95 -0.25 -28.30 -15.16
CA SER A 95 -0.09 -27.31 -14.08
C SER A 95 1.04 -26.31 -14.38
N GLY A 96 2.15 -26.77 -14.96
CA GLY A 96 3.27 -25.92 -15.40
C GLY A 96 2.88 -24.93 -16.51
N LEU A 97 2.20 -25.42 -17.55
CA LEU A 97 1.72 -24.59 -18.66
C LEU A 97 0.72 -23.53 -18.18
N GLY A 98 -0.23 -23.93 -17.34
CA GLY A 98 -1.21 -23.02 -16.76
C GLY A 98 -0.55 -21.91 -15.93
N ALA A 99 0.41 -22.27 -15.07
CA ALA A 99 1.19 -21.31 -14.28
C ALA A 99 1.96 -20.31 -15.15
N MET A 100 2.65 -20.79 -16.19
CA MET A 100 3.38 -19.94 -17.15
C MET A 100 2.47 -18.89 -17.80
N LEU A 101 1.28 -19.31 -18.24
CA LEU A 101 0.31 -18.43 -18.90
C LEU A 101 -0.33 -17.44 -17.91
N LEU A 102 -0.54 -17.85 -16.66
CA LEU A 102 -1.03 -16.99 -15.58
C LEU A 102 0.00 -15.91 -15.21
N VAL A 103 1.30 -16.22 -15.22
CA VAL A 103 2.36 -15.22 -14.96
C VAL A 103 2.30 -14.09 -16.00
N ASN A 104 1.93 -14.38 -17.25
CA ASN A 104 1.73 -13.38 -18.30
C ASN A 104 0.33 -12.74 -18.27
N HIS A 105 -0.31 -12.62 -17.10
CA HIS A 105 -1.65 -12.03 -17.01
C HIS A 105 -1.67 -10.55 -17.42
N ALA A 106 -0.69 -9.77 -16.96
CA ALA A 106 -0.63 -8.32 -17.20
C ALA A 106 -0.27 -7.92 -18.64
N ASN A 107 0.29 -8.83 -19.44
CA ASN A 107 0.69 -8.62 -20.84
C ASN A 107 1.70 -7.50 -21.13
N ASN A 108 2.35 -6.92 -20.13
CA ASN A 108 3.42 -5.93 -20.31
C ASN A 108 4.80 -6.59 -20.55
N ALA A 109 5.84 -5.82 -20.90
CA ALA A 109 7.19 -6.39 -21.09
C ALA A 109 7.69 -7.18 -19.88
N GLY A 110 7.48 -6.69 -18.66
CA GLY A 110 7.89 -7.36 -17.42
C GLY A 110 7.27 -8.75 -17.29
N SER A 111 5.95 -8.86 -17.35
CA SER A 111 5.23 -10.13 -17.24
C SER A 111 5.50 -11.08 -18.42
N ARG A 112 5.71 -10.56 -19.64
CA ARG A 112 6.12 -11.37 -20.80
C ARG A 112 7.53 -11.93 -20.62
N ARG A 113 8.49 -11.13 -20.14
CA ARG A 113 9.85 -11.56 -19.82
C ARG A 113 9.85 -12.64 -18.73
N ALA A 114 9.09 -12.41 -17.65
CA ALA A 114 8.91 -13.36 -16.57
C ALA A 114 8.34 -14.69 -17.08
N SER A 115 7.24 -14.65 -17.83
CA SER A 115 6.59 -15.84 -18.38
C SER A 115 7.50 -16.63 -19.31
N ARG A 116 8.26 -15.98 -20.21
CA ARG A 116 9.25 -16.68 -21.07
C ARG A 116 10.33 -17.38 -20.25
N LEU A 117 10.78 -16.80 -19.14
CA LEU A 117 11.77 -17.45 -18.30
C LEU A 117 11.15 -18.64 -17.55
N VAL A 118 9.94 -18.49 -17.01
CA VAL A 118 9.19 -19.59 -16.39
C VAL A 118 9.01 -20.73 -17.40
N ALA A 119 8.62 -20.41 -18.64
CA ALA A 119 8.47 -21.36 -19.74
C ALA A 119 9.74 -22.19 -19.95
N LYS A 120 10.89 -21.51 -20.05
CA LYS A 120 12.19 -22.17 -20.28
C LYS A 120 12.54 -23.16 -19.17
N TRP A 121 12.42 -22.74 -17.92
CA TRP A 121 12.70 -23.63 -16.79
C TRP A 121 11.70 -24.78 -16.71
N PHE A 122 10.42 -24.49 -16.88
CA PHE A 122 9.37 -25.50 -16.78
C PHE A 122 9.46 -26.52 -17.90
N PHE A 123 9.83 -26.11 -19.11
CA PHE A 123 10.11 -27.03 -20.21
C PHE A 123 11.24 -28.00 -19.86
N VAL A 124 12.34 -27.52 -19.26
CA VAL A 124 13.44 -28.39 -18.82
C VAL A 124 12.96 -29.36 -17.72
N SER A 125 12.19 -28.87 -16.74
CA SER A 125 11.59 -29.72 -15.70
C SER A 125 10.69 -30.81 -16.29
N ASP A 126 9.80 -30.43 -17.22
CA ASP A 126 8.89 -31.35 -17.89
C ASP A 126 9.66 -32.38 -18.71
N ALA A 127 10.66 -31.96 -19.49
CA ALA A 127 11.48 -32.86 -20.30
C ALA A 127 12.22 -33.89 -19.44
N THR A 128 12.85 -33.45 -18.33
CA THR A 128 13.53 -34.39 -17.41
C THR A 128 12.56 -35.30 -16.68
N PHE A 129 11.37 -34.79 -16.33
CA PHE A 129 10.35 -35.59 -15.67
C PHE A 129 9.81 -36.67 -16.59
N TRP A 130 9.39 -36.31 -17.80
CA TRP A 130 8.91 -37.26 -18.80
C TRP A 130 9.96 -38.31 -19.17
N LEU A 131 11.23 -37.92 -19.29
CA LEU A 131 12.31 -38.87 -19.53
C LEU A 131 12.47 -39.85 -18.37
N ALA A 132 12.39 -39.39 -17.12
CA ALA A 132 12.42 -40.28 -15.95
C ALA A 132 11.25 -41.26 -15.94
N LEU A 133 10.04 -40.79 -16.22
CA LEU A 133 8.84 -41.62 -16.28
C LEU A 133 8.89 -42.64 -17.42
N ALA A 134 9.37 -42.23 -18.61
CA ALA A 134 9.54 -43.11 -19.76
C ALA A 134 10.57 -44.19 -19.48
N LEU A 135 11.74 -43.83 -18.93
CA LEU A 135 12.77 -44.80 -18.55
C LEU A 135 12.25 -45.77 -17.49
N ALA A 136 11.56 -45.27 -16.46
CA ALA A 136 10.95 -46.11 -15.45
C ALA A 136 9.93 -47.10 -16.05
N HIS A 137 9.06 -46.62 -16.95
CA HIS A 137 8.04 -47.44 -17.58
C HIS A 137 8.64 -48.50 -18.52
N PHE A 138 9.49 -48.10 -19.48
CA PHE A 138 10.04 -49.00 -20.49
C PHE A 138 11.06 -49.99 -19.92
N GLN A 139 11.80 -49.60 -18.88
CA GLN A 139 12.76 -50.47 -18.19
C GLN A 139 12.14 -51.18 -16.98
N GLN A 140 10.82 -51.07 -16.78
CA GLN A 140 10.07 -51.72 -15.72
C GLN A 140 10.65 -51.47 -14.30
N VAL A 141 11.16 -50.26 -14.07
CA VAL A 141 11.63 -49.84 -12.75
C VAL A 141 10.44 -49.33 -11.95
N ASP A 142 10.10 -50.03 -10.87
CA ASP A 142 9.09 -49.56 -9.92
C ASP A 142 9.63 -48.41 -9.07
N ILE A 143 9.34 -47.18 -9.50
CA ILE A 143 9.80 -45.95 -8.83
C ILE A 143 9.03 -45.60 -7.55
N PHE A 144 7.97 -46.35 -7.22
CA PHE A 144 7.21 -46.19 -5.97
C PHE A 144 7.69 -47.15 -4.87
N ALA A 145 8.55 -48.10 -5.20
CA ALA A 145 9.03 -49.10 -4.26
C ALA A 145 9.85 -48.48 -3.11
N PRO A 146 9.87 -49.13 -1.92
CA PRO A 146 10.69 -48.68 -0.80
C PRO A 146 12.18 -48.64 -1.15
N ILE A 147 12.93 -47.73 -0.53
CA ILE A 147 14.36 -47.50 -0.83
C ILE A 147 15.24 -48.76 -0.68
N THR A 148 14.86 -49.71 0.19
CA THR A 148 15.57 -50.97 0.41
C THR A 148 15.66 -51.81 -0.87
N THR A 149 14.63 -51.76 -1.72
CA THR A 149 14.62 -52.42 -3.04
C THR A 149 15.57 -51.76 -4.03
N HIS A 150 15.83 -50.46 -3.85
CA HIS A 150 16.68 -49.66 -4.72
C HIS A 150 18.16 -49.73 -4.34
N GLN A 151 18.48 -49.87 -3.06
CA GLN A 151 19.85 -49.95 -2.55
C GLN A 151 20.58 -51.24 -2.91
N GLN A 152 19.86 -52.35 -3.13
CA GLN A 152 20.49 -53.64 -3.44
C GLN A 152 21.01 -53.75 -4.89
N ASP A 153 20.50 -52.94 -5.81
CA ASP A 153 20.90 -52.91 -7.23
C ASP A 153 21.14 -51.47 -7.71
N GLY A 154 22.26 -50.86 -7.27
CA GLY A 154 22.69 -49.50 -7.59
C GLY A 154 23.08 -49.25 -9.05
N SER A 155 22.29 -49.75 -10.00
CA SER A 155 22.50 -49.62 -11.44
C SER A 155 22.55 -48.16 -11.88
N THR A 156 23.39 -47.88 -12.89
CA THR A 156 23.52 -46.57 -13.53
C THR A 156 22.15 -46.00 -13.97
N LEU A 157 21.23 -46.88 -14.38
CA LEU A 157 19.87 -46.51 -14.78
C LEU A 157 19.04 -45.91 -13.62
N ARG A 158 19.03 -46.56 -12.44
CA ARG A 158 18.27 -46.06 -11.28
C ARG A 158 18.81 -44.71 -10.79
N ASN A 159 20.13 -44.54 -10.80
CA ASN A 159 20.77 -43.26 -10.51
C ASN A 159 20.40 -42.18 -11.54
N ALA A 160 20.31 -42.53 -12.83
CA ALA A 160 19.88 -41.61 -13.87
C ALA A 160 18.41 -41.19 -13.69
N ILE A 161 17.51 -42.13 -13.39
CA ILE A 161 16.09 -41.84 -13.10
C ILE A 161 15.98 -40.91 -11.87
N ALA A 162 16.68 -41.23 -10.78
CA ALA A 162 16.69 -40.40 -9.58
C ALA A 162 17.21 -38.98 -9.85
N LEU A 163 18.30 -38.85 -10.63
CA LEU A 163 18.86 -37.55 -11.00
C LEU A 163 17.88 -36.71 -11.84
N LEU A 164 17.20 -37.33 -12.81
CA LEU A 164 16.20 -36.65 -13.64
C LEU A 164 15.00 -36.14 -12.81
N LEU A 165 14.54 -36.94 -11.84
CA LEU A 165 13.50 -36.52 -10.90
C LEU A 165 13.97 -35.38 -9.99
N VAL A 166 15.22 -35.42 -9.50
CA VAL A 166 15.82 -34.32 -8.73
C VAL A 166 15.90 -33.05 -9.57
N ILE A 167 16.36 -33.11 -10.82
CA ILE A 167 16.42 -31.93 -11.69
C ILE A 167 15.02 -31.33 -11.88
N SER A 168 14.01 -32.16 -12.15
CA SER A 168 12.62 -31.70 -12.27
C SER A 168 12.13 -31.01 -10.99
N GLY A 169 12.34 -31.62 -9.83
CA GLY A 169 11.93 -31.07 -8.54
C GLY A 169 12.65 -29.77 -8.19
N VAL A 170 13.97 -29.73 -8.31
CA VAL A 170 14.81 -28.54 -8.07
C VAL A 170 14.33 -27.35 -8.90
N ILE A 171 14.01 -27.59 -10.17
CA ILE A 171 13.51 -26.54 -11.05
C ILE A 171 12.10 -26.11 -10.63
N ARG A 172 11.15 -27.04 -10.45
CA ARG A 172 9.75 -26.72 -10.12
C ARG A 172 9.58 -26.07 -8.75
N SER A 173 10.51 -26.29 -7.83
CA SER A 173 10.53 -25.68 -6.49
C SER A 173 11.38 -24.40 -6.38
N GLY A 174 12.01 -23.94 -7.48
CA GLY A 174 12.78 -22.70 -7.49
C GLY A 174 14.01 -22.75 -6.58
N LEU A 175 14.70 -23.90 -6.54
CA LEU A 175 15.97 -24.09 -5.84
C LEU A 175 17.15 -23.69 -6.74
N PHE A 176 18.35 -23.55 -6.19
CA PHE A 176 19.55 -23.27 -6.98
C PHE A 176 19.79 -24.39 -8.01
N PRO A 177 20.04 -24.07 -9.30
CA PRO A 177 20.26 -22.74 -9.90
C PRO A 177 18.98 -22.04 -10.45
N ALA A 178 17.82 -22.68 -10.39
CA ALA A 178 16.55 -22.20 -10.94
C ALA A 178 15.79 -21.16 -10.09
N MET A 179 16.38 -20.61 -9.01
CA MET A 179 15.72 -19.65 -8.11
C MET A 179 15.13 -18.41 -8.81
N ARG A 180 15.66 -18.03 -9.97
CA ARG A 180 15.29 -16.80 -10.68
C ARG A 180 13.82 -16.79 -11.11
N TRP A 181 13.29 -17.89 -11.65
CA TRP A 181 11.93 -17.87 -12.21
C TRP A 181 10.90 -17.55 -11.13
N LEU A 182 11.11 -18.06 -9.91
CA LEU A 182 10.21 -17.88 -8.78
C LEU A 182 10.16 -16.44 -8.26
N ILE A 183 11.19 -15.63 -8.52
CA ILE A 183 11.21 -14.22 -8.13
C ILE A 183 10.49 -13.37 -9.17
N LEU A 184 10.58 -13.72 -10.45
CA LEU A 184 9.91 -12.99 -11.52
C LEU A 184 8.39 -13.19 -11.52
N THR A 185 7.85 -14.17 -10.77
CA THR A 185 6.40 -14.34 -10.59
C THR A 185 5.75 -13.19 -9.82
N ILE A 186 6.53 -12.28 -9.23
CA ILE A 186 6.03 -11.05 -8.58
C ILE A 186 5.38 -10.10 -9.60
N GLU A 187 5.69 -10.23 -10.89
CA GLU A 187 5.00 -9.56 -11.99
C GLU A 187 3.50 -9.92 -12.07
N ALA A 188 3.14 -11.08 -11.51
CA ALA A 188 1.77 -11.55 -11.53
C ALA A 188 0.90 -10.88 -10.45
N PRO A 189 -0.43 -10.89 -10.62
CA PRO A 189 -1.35 -10.45 -9.59
C PRO A 189 -1.15 -11.22 -8.28
N THR A 190 -1.35 -10.52 -7.16
CA THR A 190 -1.21 -11.06 -5.79
C THR A 190 -1.86 -12.44 -5.55
N PRO A 191 -3.10 -12.75 -6.01
CA PRO A 191 -3.65 -14.09 -5.84
C PRO A 191 -2.85 -15.19 -6.57
N LEU A 192 -2.23 -14.88 -7.71
CA LEU A 192 -1.36 -15.84 -8.38
C LEU A 192 -0.08 -16.05 -7.57
N SER A 193 0.54 -15.00 -7.04
CA SER A 193 1.72 -15.16 -6.18
C SER A 193 1.39 -16.02 -4.95
N ALA A 194 0.23 -15.82 -4.33
CA ALA A 194 -0.23 -16.68 -3.23
C ALA A 194 -0.33 -18.15 -3.67
N PHE A 195 -0.95 -18.44 -4.81
CA PHE A 195 -1.11 -19.79 -5.34
C PHE A 195 0.22 -20.47 -5.74
N LEU A 196 1.10 -19.75 -6.44
CA LEU A 196 2.39 -20.28 -6.87
C LEU A 196 3.30 -20.59 -5.69
N HIS A 197 3.43 -19.66 -4.74
CA HIS A 197 4.35 -19.77 -3.61
C HIS A 197 3.83 -20.63 -2.45
N ALA A 198 2.53 -20.92 -2.41
CA ALA A 198 1.94 -21.83 -1.42
C ALA A 198 1.59 -23.21 -1.98
N GLY A 199 1.44 -23.35 -3.30
CA GLY A 199 1.01 -24.58 -3.95
C GLY A 199 2.09 -25.17 -4.85
N ILE A 200 2.27 -24.61 -6.05
CA ILE A 200 3.08 -25.22 -7.13
C ILE A 200 4.53 -25.47 -6.72
N VAL A 201 5.13 -24.56 -5.94
CA VAL A 201 6.52 -24.72 -5.47
C VAL A 201 6.74 -25.96 -4.59
N ASN A 202 5.69 -26.56 -4.02
CA ASN A 202 5.81 -27.76 -3.18
C ASN A 202 6.07 -29.03 -4.00
N GLY A 203 6.19 -28.93 -5.33
CA GLY A 203 6.40 -30.06 -6.24
C GLY A 203 7.53 -30.98 -5.81
N PHE A 204 8.70 -30.47 -5.41
CA PHE A 204 9.81 -31.32 -4.98
C PHE A 204 9.55 -32.02 -3.63
N GLY A 205 8.86 -31.37 -2.70
CA GLY A 205 8.44 -32.01 -1.44
C GLY A 205 7.52 -33.19 -1.68
N TYR A 206 6.58 -33.07 -2.65
CA TYR A 206 5.79 -34.20 -3.12
C TYR A 206 6.68 -35.30 -3.74
N LEU A 207 7.59 -34.94 -4.66
CA LEU A 207 8.45 -35.93 -5.32
C LEU A 207 9.32 -36.72 -4.32
N LEU A 208 9.88 -36.04 -3.31
CA LEU A 208 10.74 -36.65 -2.28
C LEU A 208 10.03 -37.73 -1.47
N VAL A 209 8.73 -37.56 -1.23
CA VAL A 209 7.91 -38.55 -0.51
C VAL A 209 7.31 -39.59 -1.46
N ALA A 210 6.87 -39.17 -2.64
CA ALA A 210 6.19 -40.03 -3.60
C ALA A 210 7.11 -40.97 -4.38
N PHE A 211 8.39 -40.61 -4.53
CA PHE A 211 9.37 -41.40 -5.28
C PHE A 211 10.62 -41.64 -4.43
N PRO A 212 10.61 -42.68 -3.56
CA PRO A 212 11.72 -42.99 -2.65
C PRO A 212 13.08 -43.15 -3.33
N ILE A 213 13.11 -43.53 -4.62
CA ILE A 213 14.30 -43.61 -5.46
C ILE A 213 15.16 -42.34 -5.45
N ILE A 214 14.57 -41.16 -5.18
CA ILE A 214 15.30 -39.88 -5.08
C ILE A 214 16.37 -39.90 -3.97
N TYR A 215 16.22 -40.72 -2.93
CA TYR A 215 17.20 -40.84 -1.85
C TYR A 215 18.60 -41.27 -2.34
N LEU A 216 18.71 -41.93 -3.50
CA LEU A 216 19.99 -42.25 -4.14
C LEU A 216 20.83 -40.98 -4.40
N MET A 217 20.18 -39.83 -4.59
CA MET A 217 20.81 -38.53 -4.84
C MET A 217 20.87 -37.63 -3.58
N ARG A 218 20.72 -38.19 -2.37
CA ARG A 218 20.65 -37.41 -1.11
C ARG A 218 21.75 -36.36 -0.95
N ASN A 219 23.00 -36.69 -1.28
CA ASN A 219 24.14 -35.77 -1.11
C ASN A 219 24.03 -34.55 -2.03
N LEU A 220 23.54 -34.75 -3.25
CA LEU A 220 23.27 -33.68 -4.20
C LEU A 220 22.12 -32.79 -3.69
N VAL A 221 21.04 -33.40 -3.20
CA VAL A 221 19.89 -32.65 -2.65
C VAL A 221 20.30 -31.84 -1.41
N LEU A 222 21.12 -32.40 -0.51
CA LEU A 222 21.69 -31.69 0.65
C LEU A 222 22.52 -30.48 0.21
N PHE A 223 23.41 -30.67 -0.75
CA PHE A 223 24.24 -29.59 -1.29
C PHE A 223 23.38 -28.46 -1.88
N ILE A 224 22.39 -28.82 -2.72
CA ILE A 224 21.46 -27.86 -3.34
C ILE A 224 20.61 -27.14 -2.29
N GLY A 225 20.14 -27.85 -1.25
CA GLY A 225 19.38 -27.26 -0.15
C GLY A 225 20.20 -26.23 0.61
N LEU A 226 21.40 -26.58 1.06
CA LEU A 226 22.26 -25.69 1.85
C LEU A 226 22.71 -24.45 1.06
N ILE A 227 23.09 -24.60 -0.21
CA ILE A 227 23.45 -23.46 -1.05
C ILE A 227 22.24 -22.55 -1.31
N THR A 228 21.05 -23.13 -1.52
CA THR A 228 19.82 -22.36 -1.74
C THR A 228 19.43 -21.56 -0.50
N ILE A 229 19.47 -22.15 0.70
CA ILE A 229 19.21 -21.44 1.97
C ILE A 229 20.17 -20.25 2.12
N THR A 230 21.46 -20.48 1.88
CA THR A 230 22.51 -19.46 2.00
C THR A 230 22.29 -18.32 1.00
N LEU A 231 21.99 -18.64 -0.25
CA LEU A 231 21.72 -17.65 -1.30
C LEU A 231 20.42 -16.89 -1.04
N ALA A 232 19.35 -17.57 -0.66
CA ALA A 232 18.05 -16.96 -0.38
C ALA A 232 18.13 -15.95 0.77
N LEU A 233 18.74 -16.34 1.91
CA LEU A 233 18.98 -15.43 3.03
C LEU A 233 19.85 -14.23 2.64
N SER A 234 20.89 -14.48 1.82
CA SER A 234 21.75 -13.41 1.30
C SER A 234 20.97 -12.45 0.41
N ILE A 235 20.12 -12.94 -0.50
CA ILE A 235 19.30 -12.10 -1.40
C ILE A 235 18.25 -11.32 -0.60
N MET A 236 17.54 -11.97 0.33
CA MET A 236 16.54 -11.32 1.21
C MET A 236 17.12 -10.14 1.99
N ARG A 237 18.40 -10.21 2.40
CA ARG A 237 19.10 -9.12 3.10
C ARG A 237 19.28 -7.86 2.24
N HIS A 238 19.24 -7.99 0.92
CA HIS A 238 19.44 -6.90 -0.06
C HIS A 238 18.18 -6.52 -0.82
N ARG A 239 17.07 -7.26 -0.64
CA ARG A 239 15.76 -6.88 -1.14
C ARG A 239 15.03 -6.04 -0.11
N HIS A 240 14.25 -5.08 -0.58
CA HIS A 240 13.57 -4.11 0.28
C HIS A 240 12.07 -4.02 0.01
N ASP A 241 11.67 -4.49 -1.16
CA ASP A 241 10.31 -4.79 -1.54
C ASP A 241 9.76 -6.01 -0.76
N GLU A 242 8.50 -5.95 -0.37
CA GLU A 242 7.89 -6.96 0.50
C GLU A 242 7.70 -8.30 -0.23
N LYS A 243 7.19 -8.31 -1.47
CA LYS A 243 6.98 -9.55 -2.24
C LYS A 243 8.30 -10.25 -2.60
N GLY A 244 9.36 -9.51 -2.88
CA GLY A 244 10.69 -10.07 -3.19
C GLY A 244 11.35 -10.76 -2.01
N LYS A 245 11.21 -10.20 -0.81
CA LYS A 245 11.61 -10.90 0.43
C LYS A 245 10.78 -12.16 0.63
N LEU A 246 9.47 -12.09 0.42
CA LEU A 246 8.58 -13.25 0.55
C LEU A 246 8.95 -14.37 -0.44
N ALA A 247 9.22 -14.03 -1.70
CA ALA A 247 9.58 -14.96 -2.76
C ALA A 247 10.91 -15.67 -2.50
N ASN A 248 11.98 -14.93 -2.14
CA ASN A 248 13.25 -15.56 -1.76
C ASN A 248 13.10 -16.38 -0.46
N GLY A 249 12.28 -15.89 0.46
CA GLY A 249 11.90 -16.66 1.64
C GLY A 249 11.17 -17.96 1.29
N THR A 250 10.52 -18.10 0.12
CA THR A 250 9.95 -19.36 -0.35
C THR A 250 11.05 -20.31 -0.82
N SER A 251 12.02 -19.86 -1.62
CA SER A 251 13.16 -20.70 -2.02
C SER A 251 13.93 -21.26 -0.81
N MET A 252 14.10 -20.46 0.24
CA MET A 252 14.71 -20.92 1.50
C MET A 252 13.91 -22.04 2.16
N GLN A 253 12.58 -21.94 2.17
CA GLN A 253 11.68 -22.91 2.81
C GLN A 253 11.61 -24.20 2.00
N MET A 254 11.50 -24.11 0.67
CA MET A 254 11.57 -25.28 -0.22
C MET A 254 12.91 -25.99 -0.12
N ALA A 255 13.99 -25.25 0.08
CA ALA A 255 15.31 -25.83 0.31
C ALA A 255 15.37 -26.56 1.66
N PHE A 256 14.77 -26.01 2.71
CA PHE A 256 14.68 -26.68 4.01
C PHE A 256 13.82 -27.94 3.95
N MET A 257 12.65 -27.87 3.31
CA MET A 257 11.80 -29.03 3.02
C MET A 257 12.53 -30.13 2.24
N ALA A 258 13.42 -29.76 1.31
CA ALA A 258 14.25 -30.73 0.62
C ALA A 258 15.24 -31.45 1.56
N LEU A 259 15.79 -30.75 2.56
CA LEU A 259 16.64 -31.35 3.59
C LEU A 259 15.83 -32.32 4.48
N GLU A 260 14.62 -31.92 4.90
CA GLU A 260 13.69 -32.78 5.66
C GLU A 260 13.30 -34.03 4.87
N GLY A 261 13.02 -33.86 3.58
CA GLY A 261 12.71 -34.98 2.68
C GLY A 261 13.86 -35.96 2.57
N VAL A 262 15.11 -35.50 2.53
CA VAL A 262 16.31 -36.37 2.55
C VAL A 262 16.47 -37.13 3.87
N LEU A 263 16.03 -36.56 4.99
CA LEU A 263 16.01 -37.26 6.28
C LEU A 263 14.94 -38.35 6.35
N GLY A 264 14.08 -38.47 5.33
CA GLY A 264 13.09 -39.53 5.23
C GLY A 264 11.90 -39.33 6.15
N MET A 265 11.57 -38.06 6.45
CA MET A 265 10.51 -37.70 7.42
C MET A 265 9.26 -37.17 6.70
N PRO A 266 8.40 -38.05 6.14
CA PRO A 266 7.24 -37.63 5.34
C PRO A 266 6.22 -36.82 6.14
N GLY A 267 6.03 -37.13 7.42
CA GLY A 267 5.15 -36.37 8.31
C GLY A 267 5.62 -34.92 8.50
N ILE A 268 6.92 -34.72 8.65
CA ILE A 268 7.53 -33.40 8.81
C ILE A 268 7.47 -32.63 7.48
N VAL A 269 7.76 -33.27 6.35
CA VAL A 269 7.59 -32.67 5.02
C VAL A 269 6.15 -32.23 4.78
N LEU A 270 5.16 -33.04 5.17
CA LEU A 270 3.75 -32.67 5.08
C LEU A 270 3.41 -31.46 5.96
N LEU A 271 3.85 -31.50 7.23
CA LEU A 271 3.68 -30.39 8.18
C LEU A 271 4.28 -29.10 7.61
N HIS A 272 5.48 -29.18 7.03
CA HIS A 272 6.14 -28.07 6.36
C HIS A 272 5.31 -27.57 5.18
N ILE A 273 4.90 -28.45 4.25
CA ILE A 273 4.08 -28.06 3.08
C ILE A 273 2.85 -27.27 3.51
N VAL A 274 2.10 -27.80 4.49
CA VAL A 274 0.87 -27.18 5.00
C VAL A 274 1.17 -25.88 5.73
N GLY A 275 2.13 -25.89 6.65
CA GLY A 275 2.53 -24.72 7.45
C GLY A 275 3.06 -23.59 6.57
N HIS A 276 4.16 -23.83 5.86
CA HIS A 276 4.75 -22.85 4.96
C HIS A 276 3.75 -22.36 3.92
N GLY A 277 3.03 -23.25 3.25
CA GLY A 277 2.11 -22.86 2.20
C GLY A 277 0.97 -21.98 2.74
N SER A 278 0.41 -22.33 3.90
CA SER A 278 -0.59 -21.51 4.59
C SER A 278 -0.05 -20.12 4.98
N TYR A 279 1.14 -20.07 5.56
CA TYR A 279 1.83 -18.82 5.91
C TYR A 279 2.11 -17.94 4.68
N LYS A 280 2.57 -18.54 3.57
CA LYS A 280 2.87 -17.80 2.33
C LYS A 280 1.62 -17.29 1.65
N SER A 281 0.59 -18.12 1.54
CA SER A 281 -0.70 -17.70 0.97
C SER A 281 -1.22 -16.47 1.73
N TRP A 282 -1.30 -16.57 3.06
CA TRP A 282 -1.72 -15.45 3.91
C TRP A 282 -0.82 -14.21 3.77
N SER A 283 0.51 -14.40 3.72
CA SER A 283 1.47 -13.28 3.63
C SER A 283 1.38 -12.54 2.30
N PHE A 284 1.24 -13.27 1.18
CA PHE A 284 1.06 -12.68 -0.14
C PHE A 284 -0.29 -12.01 -0.26
N LEU A 285 -1.38 -12.68 0.13
CA LEU A 285 -2.72 -12.09 0.11
C LEU A 285 -2.80 -10.80 0.93
N ARG A 286 -1.99 -10.65 1.99
CA ARG A 286 -1.88 -9.42 2.80
C ARG A 286 -0.78 -8.45 2.39
N ALA A 287 -0.05 -8.67 1.31
CA ALA A 287 1.14 -7.87 1.00
C ALA A 287 0.83 -6.38 0.79
N GLY A 288 -0.38 -6.03 0.33
CA GLY A 288 -0.82 -4.65 0.10
C GLY A 288 -0.90 -3.81 1.39
N GLY A 289 -1.33 -4.39 2.52
CA GLY A 289 -1.43 -3.70 3.82
C GLY A 289 -0.11 -3.61 4.61
N ALA A 290 1.05 -3.80 3.97
CA ALA A 290 2.36 -3.75 4.64
C ALA A 290 2.74 -2.40 5.29
N PRO A 291 2.42 -1.21 4.72
CA PRO A 291 2.79 0.07 5.33
C PRO A 291 2.14 0.26 6.70
N LEU A 292 0.84 -0.02 6.81
CA LEU A 292 0.04 0.13 8.04
C LEU A 292 0.61 -0.71 9.19
N ARG A 293 1.08 -1.93 8.90
CA ARG A 293 1.66 -2.84 9.92
C ARG A 293 3.05 -2.44 10.40
N LYS A 294 3.73 -1.52 9.71
CA LYS A 294 5.02 -0.96 10.18
C LYS A 294 4.82 0.17 11.18
N LYS A 295 3.67 0.86 11.17
CA LYS A 295 3.30 1.89 12.16
C LYS A 295 3.14 1.31 13.58
N ASN A 296 2.79 0.03 13.71
CA ASN A 296 2.61 -0.66 15.00
C ASN A 296 3.92 -1.13 15.66
N ALA A 297 4.95 -0.29 15.73
CA ALA A 297 6.24 -0.63 16.35
C ALA A 297 6.27 -0.41 17.88
N ILE A 298 7.30 -0.95 18.55
CA ILE A 298 7.46 -0.95 20.01
C ILE A 298 7.87 0.43 20.56
N PRO A 299 7.22 0.92 21.64
CA PRO A 299 7.71 2.06 22.41
C PRO A 299 9.10 1.90 23.01
N ILE A 300 9.94 2.89 22.73
CA ILE A 300 11.28 3.03 23.34
C ILE A 300 11.18 3.17 24.86
N SER A 301 10.08 3.71 25.40
CA SER A 301 9.83 3.76 26.85
C SER A 301 9.75 2.37 27.51
N LEU A 302 9.50 1.32 26.72
CA LEU A 302 9.56 -0.09 27.15
C LEU A 302 10.98 -0.68 27.07
N LEU A 303 11.93 0.03 26.46
CA LEU A 303 13.30 -0.41 26.29
C LEU A 303 14.19 0.13 27.41
N LYS A 304 14.64 -0.73 28.34
CA LYS A 304 15.58 -0.33 29.41
C LYS A 304 17.00 -0.83 29.10
N LYS A 305 18.01 -0.14 29.65
CA LYS A 305 19.44 -0.48 29.51
C LYS A 305 19.71 -1.92 29.96
N ARG A 306 20.62 -2.56 29.22
CA ARG A 306 21.08 -3.95 29.34
C ARG A 306 21.36 -4.35 30.79
N ASN A 307 20.78 -5.46 31.24
CA ASN A 307 21.21 -6.17 32.46
C ASN A 307 21.85 -7.50 32.03
N HIS A 308 23.03 -7.83 32.56
CA HIS A 308 23.77 -9.02 32.15
C HIS A 308 23.19 -10.30 32.77
N VAL A 309 22.52 -10.19 33.93
CA VAL A 309 21.85 -11.32 34.62
C VAL A 309 20.65 -11.85 33.83
N THR A 310 19.91 -10.97 33.13
CA THR A 310 18.76 -11.37 32.29
C THR A 310 19.18 -12.01 30.97
N LEU A 311 20.37 -11.67 30.46
CA LEU A 311 20.94 -12.34 29.29
C LEU A 311 21.40 -13.77 29.65
N ALA A 312 22.09 -13.93 30.78
CA ALA A 312 22.54 -15.23 31.28
C ALA A 312 21.35 -16.18 31.52
N THR A 313 20.30 -15.72 32.19
CA THR A 313 19.07 -16.52 32.41
C THR A 313 18.35 -16.88 31.11
N SER A 314 18.30 -15.98 30.11
CA SER A 314 17.74 -16.28 28.78
C SER A 314 18.52 -17.38 28.05
N ILE A 315 19.86 -17.32 28.13
CA ILE A 315 20.75 -18.32 27.52
C ILE A 315 20.62 -19.66 28.25
N THR A 316 20.54 -19.67 29.58
CA THR A 316 20.34 -20.89 30.37
C THR A 316 19.01 -21.56 30.06
N LEU A 317 17.90 -20.80 30.03
CA LEU A 317 16.58 -21.33 29.66
C LEU A 317 16.58 -21.90 28.24
N TYR A 318 17.26 -21.23 27.31
CA TYR A 318 17.44 -21.72 25.94
C TYR A 318 18.18 -23.06 25.88
N ILE A 319 19.31 -23.19 26.58
CA ILE A 319 20.11 -24.42 26.63
C ILE A 319 19.32 -25.57 27.28
N LEU A 320 18.65 -25.32 28.40
CA LEU A 320 17.82 -26.34 29.08
C LEU A 320 16.67 -26.82 28.20
N THR A 321 16.03 -25.90 27.47
CA THR A 321 14.95 -26.21 26.54
C THR A 321 15.45 -27.08 25.38
N LEU A 322 16.63 -26.77 24.84
CA LEU A 322 17.28 -27.59 23.80
C LEU A 322 17.60 -29.00 24.28
N ILE A 323 18.19 -29.14 25.48
CA ILE A 323 18.52 -30.44 26.07
C ILE A 323 17.25 -31.27 26.30
N PHE A 324 16.21 -30.67 26.90
CA PHE A 324 14.92 -31.35 27.11
C PHE A 324 14.30 -31.82 25.79
N SER A 325 14.35 -30.97 24.76
CA SER A 325 13.75 -31.30 23.45
C SER A 325 14.51 -32.43 22.75
N TYR A 326 15.84 -32.44 22.84
CA TYR A 326 16.68 -33.54 22.37
C TYR A 326 16.34 -34.86 23.10
N LEU A 327 16.20 -34.81 24.42
CA LEU A 327 15.85 -35.98 25.24
C LEU A 327 14.44 -36.52 24.92
N TRP A 328 13.50 -35.67 24.51
CA TRP A 328 12.10 -36.05 24.29
C TRP A 328 11.75 -36.51 22.87
N LEU A 329 12.45 -35.99 21.86
CA LEU A 329 12.23 -36.30 20.45
C LEU A 329 13.29 -37.24 19.86
N GLY A 330 14.52 -37.24 20.39
CA GLY A 330 15.64 -38.01 19.85
C GLY A 330 16.42 -37.28 18.74
N VAL A 331 17.44 -37.97 18.24
CA VAL A 331 18.46 -37.40 17.32
C VAL A 331 17.90 -37.11 15.93
N ASP A 332 16.88 -37.86 15.50
CA ASP A 332 16.32 -37.75 14.14
C ASP A 332 15.70 -36.37 13.85
N PHE A 333 15.34 -35.62 14.90
CA PHE A 333 14.72 -34.30 14.79
C PHE A 333 15.70 -33.14 14.98
N LEU A 334 17.01 -33.38 15.02
CA LEU A 334 18.03 -32.36 15.31
C LEU A 334 17.95 -31.13 14.39
N LEU A 335 17.59 -31.33 13.12
CA LEU A 335 17.41 -30.26 12.14
C LEU A 335 16.29 -29.29 12.52
N ASN A 336 15.09 -29.82 12.79
CA ASN A 336 13.92 -29.05 13.19
C ASN A 336 14.09 -28.43 14.59
N LEU A 337 14.76 -29.13 15.50
CA LEU A 337 15.15 -28.62 16.82
C LEU A 337 16.04 -27.38 16.70
N THR A 338 17.06 -27.43 15.83
CA THR A 338 17.98 -26.31 15.61
C THR A 338 17.27 -25.08 15.08
N VAL A 339 16.34 -25.25 14.14
CA VAL A 339 15.57 -24.15 13.56
C VAL A 339 14.59 -23.54 14.57
N GLY A 340 13.86 -24.35 15.32
CA GLY A 340 12.98 -23.87 16.39
C GLY A 340 13.75 -23.13 17.48
N ALA A 341 14.95 -23.60 17.80
CA ALA A 341 15.84 -22.96 18.76
C ALA A 341 16.33 -21.58 18.27
N ILE A 342 16.71 -21.44 16.99
CA ILE A 342 17.08 -20.14 16.41
C ILE A 342 15.93 -19.12 16.49
N ALA A 343 14.68 -19.57 16.29
CA ALA A 343 13.50 -18.73 16.41
C ALA A 343 13.27 -18.29 17.88
N LEU A 344 13.33 -19.23 18.83
CA LEU A 344 13.23 -18.97 20.27
C LEU A 344 14.33 -18.00 20.74
N ALA A 345 15.58 -18.22 20.34
CA ALA A 345 16.69 -17.33 20.69
C ALA A 345 16.48 -15.91 20.13
N SER A 346 15.93 -15.79 18.91
CA SER A 346 15.66 -14.50 18.29
C SER A 346 14.52 -13.74 18.98
N SER A 347 13.48 -14.43 19.44
CA SER A 347 12.39 -13.82 20.22
C SER A 347 12.84 -13.45 21.63
N LEU A 348 13.66 -14.27 22.29
CA LEU A 348 14.26 -13.98 23.60
C LEU A 348 15.22 -12.78 23.54
N LEU A 349 16.06 -12.68 22.50
CA LEU A 349 16.93 -11.51 22.28
C LEU A 349 16.14 -10.22 22.03
N PHE A 350 14.94 -10.34 21.46
CA PHE A 350 14.04 -9.20 21.32
C PHE A 350 13.37 -8.86 22.65
N ALA A 351 12.86 -9.86 23.37
CA ALA A 351 12.28 -9.72 24.69
C ALA A 351 13.27 -9.11 25.69
N TYR A 352 14.56 -9.43 25.58
CA TYR A 352 15.65 -8.87 26.38
C TYR A 352 15.70 -7.34 26.33
N LYS A 353 15.24 -6.75 25.23
CA LYS A 353 15.19 -5.30 25.10
C LYS A 353 14.03 -4.68 25.88
N LEU A 354 13.11 -5.45 26.46
CA LEU A 354 11.91 -4.97 27.15
C LEU A 354 12.10 -4.83 28.68
N ARG A 355 11.20 -4.10 29.36
CA ARG A 355 11.13 -4.04 30.84
C ARG A 355 10.95 -5.44 31.46
N ALA A 356 11.49 -5.67 32.66
CA ALA A 356 11.55 -6.99 33.31
C ALA A 356 10.22 -7.77 33.38
N LYS A 357 9.11 -7.11 33.74
CA LYS A 357 7.77 -7.73 33.78
C LYS A 357 7.30 -8.21 32.40
N LEU A 358 7.57 -7.41 31.35
CA LEU A 358 7.23 -7.72 29.97
C LEU A 358 8.19 -8.76 29.37
N PHE A 359 9.46 -8.75 29.79
CA PHE A 359 10.44 -9.77 29.43
C PHE A 359 10.00 -11.17 29.87
N LEU A 360 9.64 -11.34 31.15
CA LEU A 360 9.22 -12.65 31.67
C LEU A 360 7.98 -13.18 30.93
N GLN A 361 6.99 -12.32 30.72
CA GLN A 361 5.80 -12.66 29.93
C GLN A 361 6.16 -13.05 28.49
N SER A 362 7.03 -12.29 27.83
CA SER A 362 7.46 -12.54 26.45
C SER A 362 8.29 -13.82 26.32
N ALA A 363 9.12 -14.12 27.32
CA ALA A 363 9.94 -15.33 27.40
C ALA A 363 9.06 -16.57 27.61
N LEU A 364 8.09 -16.52 28.52
CA LEU A 364 7.10 -17.58 28.73
C LEU A 364 6.29 -17.84 27.45
N ILE A 365 5.78 -16.79 26.81
CA ILE A 365 5.06 -16.91 25.53
C ILE A 365 5.95 -17.60 24.49
N SER A 366 7.19 -17.15 24.32
CA SER A 366 8.12 -17.75 23.35
C SER A 366 8.41 -19.23 23.65
N PHE A 367 8.54 -19.59 24.93
CA PHE A 367 8.73 -20.96 25.38
C PHE A 367 7.52 -21.85 25.07
N PHE A 368 6.30 -21.39 25.38
CA PHE A 368 5.07 -22.13 25.05
C PHE A 368 4.89 -22.30 23.54
N LEU A 369 5.21 -21.27 22.74
CA LEU A 369 5.18 -21.36 21.29
C LEU A 369 6.18 -22.41 20.77
N PHE A 370 7.38 -22.46 21.34
CA PHE A 370 8.37 -23.48 20.98
C PHE A 370 7.91 -24.88 21.39
N LEU A 371 7.35 -25.06 22.59
CA LEU A 371 6.80 -26.35 23.04
C LEU A 371 5.67 -26.84 22.13
N PHE A 372 4.77 -25.94 21.73
CA PHE A 372 3.70 -26.24 20.77
C PHE A 372 4.25 -26.79 19.45
N TYR A 373 5.28 -26.16 18.89
CA TYR A 373 5.97 -26.64 17.68
C TYR A 373 6.57 -28.05 17.85
N LEU A 374 7.14 -28.37 19.02
CA LEU A 374 7.64 -29.74 19.28
C LEU A 374 6.53 -30.78 19.33
N VAL A 375 5.38 -30.42 19.90
CA VAL A 375 4.21 -31.31 19.94
C VAL A 375 3.71 -31.59 18.52
N GLU A 376 3.66 -30.58 17.65
CA GLU A 376 3.26 -30.74 16.25
C GLU A 376 4.20 -31.67 15.47
N ILE A 377 5.52 -31.50 15.65
CA ILE A 377 6.53 -32.40 15.06
C ILE A 377 6.29 -33.85 15.49
N LYS A 378 6.12 -34.07 16.80
CA LYS A 378 5.89 -35.41 17.35
C LYS A 378 4.61 -36.04 16.82
N PHE A 379 3.55 -35.23 16.75
CA PHE A 379 2.27 -35.66 16.20
C PHE A 379 2.39 -36.03 14.72
N ALA A 380 3.03 -35.19 13.91
CA ALA A 380 3.23 -35.46 12.49
C ALA A 380 4.07 -36.72 12.23
N ALA A 381 5.13 -36.93 13.02
CA ALA A 381 5.94 -38.15 12.96
C ALA A 381 5.17 -39.41 13.40
N SER A 382 4.22 -39.28 14.33
CA SER A 382 3.39 -40.41 14.74
C SER A 382 2.37 -40.85 13.67
N LEU A 383 1.94 -39.92 12.82
CA LEU A 383 0.98 -40.21 11.74
C LEU A 383 1.65 -40.82 10.50
N PHE A 384 2.91 -40.47 10.24
CA PHE A 384 3.65 -40.90 9.07
C PHE A 384 5.05 -41.39 9.50
N PRO A 385 5.27 -42.72 9.55
CA PRO A 385 6.56 -43.25 9.95
C PRO A 385 7.67 -42.84 8.96
N PRO A 386 8.94 -42.82 9.40
CA PRO A 386 10.07 -42.55 8.52
C PRO A 386 10.11 -43.53 7.33
N LEU A 387 10.45 -43.01 6.15
CA LEU A 387 10.59 -43.82 4.93
C LEU A 387 11.91 -44.62 4.93
N TRP A 388 12.91 -44.15 5.67
CA TRP A 388 14.23 -44.77 5.84
C TRP A 388 14.92 -44.23 7.09
N ASP A 389 15.97 -44.94 7.53
CA ASP A 389 16.78 -44.51 8.66
C ASP A 389 17.58 -43.24 8.33
N ALA A 390 17.38 -42.20 9.13
CA ALA A 390 18.09 -40.94 8.96
C ALA A 390 19.58 -41.13 9.31
N ASN A 391 20.47 -40.67 8.43
CA ASN A 391 21.88 -40.60 8.78
C ASN A 391 22.08 -39.43 9.76
N ILE A 392 22.35 -39.75 11.03
CA ILE A 392 22.59 -38.77 12.10
C ILE A 392 23.63 -37.71 11.70
N ASN A 393 24.69 -38.10 10.99
CA ASN A 393 25.73 -37.17 10.54
C ASN A 393 25.17 -36.13 9.56
N THR A 394 24.22 -36.52 8.71
CA THR A 394 23.54 -35.61 7.79
C THR A 394 22.72 -34.57 8.54
N GLY A 395 21.96 -34.97 9.56
CA GLY A 395 21.19 -34.07 10.41
C GLY A 395 22.09 -33.07 11.16
N ILE A 396 23.21 -33.55 11.72
CA ILE A 396 24.20 -32.71 12.43
C ILE A 396 24.82 -31.67 11.49
N VAL A 397 25.33 -32.09 10.33
CA VAL A 397 26.00 -31.20 9.39
C VAL A 397 25.04 -30.12 8.88
N ALA A 398 23.82 -30.51 8.48
CA ALA A 398 22.81 -29.56 8.02
C ALA A 398 22.46 -28.52 9.11
N SER A 399 22.30 -28.98 10.35
CA SER A 399 22.02 -28.13 11.52
C SER A 399 23.15 -27.12 11.78
N LEU A 400 24.40 -27.58 11.78
CA LEU A 400 25.58 -26.73 11.98
C LEU A 400 25.71 -25.68 10.88
N VAL A 401 25.50 -26.06 9.61
CA VAL A 401 25.58 -25.13 8.49
C VAL A 401 24.47 -24.07 8.59
N ILE A 402 23.23 -24.46 8.91
CA ILE A 402 22.14 -23.49 9.10
C ILE A 402 22.45 -22.55 10.27
N LEU A 403 22.95 -23.07 11.40
CA LEU A 403 23.36 -22.24 12.53
C LEU A 403 24.46 -21.25 12.14
N LEU A 404 25.50 -21.71 11.44
CA LEU A 404 26.64 -20.88 10.98
C LEU A 404 26.21 -19.84 9.96
N VAL A 405 25.37 -20.20 8.98
CA VAL A 405 24.88 -19.27 7.96
C VAL A 405 24.01 -18.19 8.62
N THR A 406 23.11 -18.58 9.51
CA THR A 406 22.16 -17.64 10.11
C THR A 406 22.80 -16.72 11.16
N SER A 407 23.78 -17.21 11.93
CA SER A 407 24.59 -16.42 12.84
C SER A 407 25.66 -15.60 12.11
N GLY A 408 26.38 -16.22 11.18
CA GLY A 408 27.43 -15.61 10.37
C GLY A 408 26.92 -14.49 9.49
N LEU A 409 25.75 -14.62 8.84
CA LEU A 409 25.16 -13.55 8.04
C LEU A 409 24.82 -12.29 8.86
N ARG A 410 24.69 -12.38 10.20
CA ARG A 410 24.52 -11.17 11.05
C ARG A 410 25.83 -10.40 11.20
N VAL A 411 26.97 -11.10 11.25
CA VAL A 411 28.32 -10.54 11.49
C VAL A 411 29.01 -10.18 10.18
N VAL A 412 28.80 -10.96 9.11
CA VAL A 412 29.43 -10.75 7.81
C VAL A 412 28.92 -9.43 7.20
N PRO A 413 29.84 -8.55 6.76
CA PRO A 413 29.47 -7.30 6.11
C PRO A 413 28.62 -7.53 4.84
N ARG A 414 27.59 -6.69 4.64
CA ARG A 414 26.64 -6.82 3.50
C ARG A 414 27.32 -6.96 2.13
N HIS A 415 28.41 -6.24 1.89
CA HIS A 415 29.13 -6.28 0.61
C HIS A 415 29.72 -7.66 0.25
N TRP A 416 30.14 -8.47 1.23
CA TRP A 416 30.61 -9.84 0.97
C TRP A 416 29.46 -10.74 0.54
N THR A 417 28.36 -10.70 1.27
CA THR A 417 27.15 -11.47 0.94
C THR A 417 26.58 -11.08 -0.42
N LEU A 418 26.69 -9.79 -0.80
CA LEU A 418 26.33 -9.31 -2.13
C LEU A 418 27.25 -9.86 -3.23
N ARG A 419 28.57 -9.89 -3.00
CA ARG A 419 29.55 -10.49 -3.94
C ARG A 419 29.30 -11.97 -4.18
N VAL A 420 28.96 -12.71 -3.14
CA VAL A 420 28.64 -14.14 -3.25
C VAL A 420 27.33 -14.34 -4.01
N ALA A 421 26.26 -13.66 -3.57
CA ALA A 421 24.94 -13.77 -4.21
C ALA A 421 24.97 -13.38 -5.70
N SER A 422 25.79 -12.39 -6.07
CA SER A 422 25.92 -11.95 -7.46
C SER A 422 26.73 -12.89 -8.34
N ARG A 423 27.80 -13.51 -7.83
CA ARG A 423 28.54 -14.50 -8.62
C ARG A 423 27.69 -15.74 -8.90
N LEU A 424 26.96 -16.20 -7.88
CA LEU A 424 26.23 -17.46 -7.94
C LEU A 424 24.83 -17.31 -8.54
N ASN A 425 24.16 -16.19 -8.30
CA ASN A 425 22.80 -15.98 -8.75
C ASN A 425 22.49 -14.49 -9.03
N ARG A 426 23.27 -13.91 -9.96
CA ARG A 426 23.16 -12.47 -10.31
C ARG A 426 21.73 -12.04 -10.61
N TYR A 427 20.99 -12.88 -11.31
CA TYR A 427 19.71 -12.50 -11.88
C TYR A 427 18.53 -12.53 -10.89
N SER A 428 18.73 -13.09 -9.70
CA SER A 428 17.78 -13.00 -8.59
C SER A 428 18.01 -11.76 -7.73
N LEU A 429 19.14 -11.08 -7.90
CA LEU A 429 19.36 -9.77 -7.31
C LEU A 429 18.70 -8.69 -8.17
N PRO A 430 18.20 -7.61 -7.57
CA PRO A 430 17.72 -6.47 -8.36
C PRO A 430 18.88 -5.94 -9.23
N PRO A 431 18.63 -5.43 -10.45
CA PRO A 431 19.67 -4.91 -11.36
C PRO A 431 20.64 -3.94 -10.68
N SER A 432 20.12 -3.21 -9.70
CA SER A 432 20.84 -2.31 -8.81
C SER A 432 21.95 -2.96 -7.98
N ALA A 433 21.73 -4.16 -7.46
CA ALA A 433 22.70 -4.89 -6.65
C ALA A 433 23.90 -5.36 -7.50
N LEU A 434 23.70 -5.59 -8.80
CA LEU A 434 24.74 -6.02 -9.73
C LEU A 434 25.68 -4.90 -10.16
N ARG A 435 25.13 -3.71 -10.45
CA ARG A 435 25.93 -2.52 -10.81
C ARG A 435 26.87 -2.07 -9.66
N ARG A 436 26.69 -2.54 -8.41
CA ARG A 436 27.58 -2.17 -7.27
C ARG A 436 28.90 -2.89 -7.29
N LEU A 437 28.94 -4.04 -7.92
CA LEU A 437 30.13 -4.87 -8.01
C LEU A 437 31.07 -4.34 -9.09
N THR A 438 30.49 -3.76 -10.15
CA THR A 438 31.24 -3.05 -11.18
C THR A 438 31.76 -1.71 -10.65
N ALA A 439 30.95 -0.96 -9.88
CA ALA A 439 31.39 0.29 -9.23
C ALA A 439 32.53 0.09 -8.21
N ASN A 440 32.48 -0.95 -7.38
CA ASN A 440 33.54 -1.25 -6.40
C ASN A 440 34.85 -1.78 -7.03
N ARG A 441 34.87 -2.10 -8.33
CA ARG A 441 36.11 -2.43 -9.05
C ARG A 441 36.84 -1.19 -9.56
N ALA A 442 36.16 -0.04 -9.65
CA ALA A 442 36.72 1.20 -10.17
C ALA A 442 37.33 2.12 -9.08
N THR A 443 37.27 1.74 -7.80
CA THR A 443 37.75 2.57 -6.68
C THR A 443 38.74 1.78 -5.82
N SER A 444 39.98 1.64 -6.29
CA SER A 444 41.12 1.16 -5.49
C SER A 444 41.91 2.28 -4.83
N ASP A 445 41.47 3.55 -4.93
CA ASP A 445 42.15 4.68 -4.30
C ASP A 445 41.67 4.97 -2.87
N SER A 446 42.61 5.52 -2.10
CA SER A 446 42.87 5.40 -0.66
C SER A 446 41.92 6.09 0.33
N THR A 447 40.74 6.58 -0.06
CA THR A 447 39.84 7.28 0.88
C THR A 447 38.65 6.40 1.28
N ARG A 448 38.81 5.61 2.34
CA ARG A 448 37.70 4.85 2.95
C ARG A 448 36.67 5.83 3.52
N ILE A 449 35.64 6.12 2.73
CA ILE A 449 34.51 6.98 3.11
C ILE A 449 33.85 6.42 4.38
N ASP A 450 33.75 7.22 5.45
CA ASP A 450 32.95 6.86 6.61
C ASP A 450 31.47 6.84 6.20
N ARG A 451 30.92 5.63 6.12
CA ARG A 451 29.52 5.39 5.72
C ARG A 451 28.54 6.03 6.69
N LYS A 452 28.92 6.26 7.95
CA LYS A 452 28.06 6.93 8.92
C LYS A 452 27.99 8.43 8.64
N SER A 453 29.12 9.11 8.41
CA SER A 453 29.13 10.51 7.96
C SER A 453 28.39 10.69 6.64
N LEU A 454 28.67 9.90 5.60
CA LEU A 454 27.95 10.03 4.32
C LEU A 454 26.43 9.83 4.49
N ALA A 455 26.01 8.82 5.26
CA ALA A 455 24.58 8.61 5.53
C ALA A 455 23.98 9.78 6.33
N LYS A 456 24.69 10.28 7.35
CA LYS A 456 24.26 11.41 8.19
C LYS A 456 24.15 12.70 7.39
N THR A 457 25.13 13.03 6.55
CA THR A 457 25.10 14.22 5.67
C THR A 457 23.91 14.18 4.71
N ILE A 458 23.67 13.02 4.09
CA ILE A 458 22.54 12.83 3.18
C ILE A 458 21.19 12.87 3.93
N GLU A 459 21.13 12.28 5.13
CA GLU A 459 19.94 12.29 6.00
C GLU A 459 19.62 13.70 6.50
N THR A 460 20.61 14.45 7.00
CA THR A 460 20.45 15.86 7.42
C THR A 460 20.02 16.76 6.27
N ALA A 461 20.61 16.59 5.07
CA ALA A 461 20.32 17.42 3.92
C ALA A 461 18.90 17.21 3.34
N ALA A 462 18.29 16.04 3.52
CA ALA A 462 16.92 15.80 3.04
C ALA A 462 15.90 15.37 4.09
N SER A 463 16.23 15.44 5.38
CA SER A 463 15.29 15.27 6.49
C SER A 463 14.00 16.09 6.32
N PRO A 464 14.03 17.35 5.82
CA PRO A 464 12.80 18.13 5.59
C PRO A 464 11.84 17.51 4.56
N PHE A 465 12.38 16.75 3.60
CA PHE A 465 11.63 16.15 2.49
C PHE A 465 11.04 14.78 2.88
N VAL A 466 11.73 14.04 3.75
CA VAL A 466 11.37 12.64 4.08
C VAL A 466 10.08 12.53 4.89
N ASP A 467 9.85 13.47 5.82
CA ASP A 467 8.75 13.38 6.79
C ASP A 467 7.37 13.69 6.17
N GLY A 468 7.33 14.40 5.04
CA GLY A 468 6.08 14.76 4.33
C GLY A 468 5.64 13.82 3.21
N LEU A 469 6.50 12.88 2.78
CA LEU A 469 6.32 12.17 1.50
C LEU A 469 5.75 10.74 1.64
N GLY A 470 5.32 10.31 2.83
CA GLY A 470 4.84 8.94 3.03
C GLY A 470 3.54 8.61 2.30
N LEU A 471 3.38 7.34 1.85
CA LEU A 471 2.10 6.76 1.38
C LEU A 471 0.93 6.96 2.36
N SER A 472 1.22 7.32 3.61
CA SER A 472 0.22 7.62 4.64
C SER A 472 -0.29 9.06 4.65
N GLN A 473 0.23 9.95 3.82
CA GLN A 473 -0.22 11.35 3.72
C GLN A 473 -0.63 11.72 2.29
N ILE A 474 -0.74 10.74 1.41
CA ILE A 474 -0.85 10.96 -0.04
C ILE A 474 -2.05 11.79 -0.49
N VAL A 475 -3.15 11.76 0.27
CA VAL A 475 -4.37 12.53 -0.04
C VAL A 475 -4.22 14.00 0.33
N ALA A 476 -3.29 14.30 1.24
CA ALA A 476 -2.99 15.64 1.71
C ALA A 476 -1.78 16.23 0.97
N GLN A 477 -1.32 15.59 -0.12
CA GLN A 477 -0.22 16.07 -0.95
C GLN A 477 -0.79 16.66 -2.24
N ASP A 478 -0.33 17.86 -2.58
CA ASP A 478 -0.59 18.43 -3.88
C ASP A 478 0.39 17.83 -4.89
N SER A 479 -0.15 17.22 -5.93
CA SER A 479 0.67 16.65 -7.00
C SER A 479 1.15 17.71 -8.01
N LEU A 480 0.72 18.97 -7.87
CA LEU A 480 1.01 20.10 -8.74
C LEU A 480 1.62 21.33 -8.00
N ALA A 481 2.02 21.17 -6.73
CA ALA A 481 2.44 22.28 -5.84
C ALA A 481 3.73 23.01 -6.24
N GLY A 482 3.67 23.98 -7.12
CA GLY A 482 4.87 24.71 -7.56
C GLY A 482 4.81 25.10 -9.02
N LEU A 483 3.76 24.69 -9.74
CA LEU A 483 3.32 25.34 -10.98
C LEU A 483 2.33 26.47 -10.71
N HIS A 484 1.81 26.61 -9.48
CA HIS A 484 0.83 27.64 -9.10
C HIS A 484 1.35 29.08 -9.20
N HIS A 485 2.66 29.26 -9.37
CA HIS A 485 3.26 30.58 -9.65
C HIS A 485 3.10 31.01 -11.12
N LEU A 486 2.81 30.05 -12.02
CA LEU A 486 2.44 30.30 -13.40
C LEU A 486 0.92 30.25 -13.55
N ASP A 487 0.41 30.94 -14.56
CA ASP A 487 -0.93 30.63 -15.02
C ASP A 487 -1.03 29.20 -15.56
N PHE A 488 -2.21 28.61 -15.48
CA PHE A 488 -2.47 27.21 -15.83
C PHE A 488 -2.11 26.91 -17.29
N ALA A 489 -2.31 27.87 -18.19
CA ALA A 489 -2.01 27.73 -19.62
C ALA A 489 -0.50 27.60 -19.85
N ASN A 490 0.29 28.48 -19.25
CA ASN A 490 1.74 28.49 -19.31
C ASN A 490 2.33 27.28 -18.57
N ALA A 491 1.78 26.92 -17.41
CA ALA A 491 2.15 25.69 -16.71
C ALA A 491 1.91 24.45 -17.58
N ALA A 492 0.77 24.38 -18.26
CA ALA A 492 0.46 23.27 -19.16
C ALA A 492 1.45 23.15 -20.33
N GLU A 493 1.91 24.28 -20.87
CA GLU A 493 2.90 24.29 -21.96
C GLU A 493 4.32 24.01 -21.44
N GLU A 494 4.68 24.51 -20.26
CA GLU A 494 5.96 24.21 -19.62
C GLU A 494 6.10 22.71 -19.37
N VAL A 495 5.09 22.08 -18.75
CA VAL A 495 5.16 20.65 -18.44
C VAL A 495 5.06 19.75 -19.67
N ARG A 496 4.51 20.27 -20.78
CA ARG A 496 4.44 19.57 -22.06
C ARG A 496 5.82 19.25 -22.62
N SER A 497 6.78 20.15 -22.44
CA SER A 497 8.18 19.92 -22.83
C SER A 497 8.80 18.70 -22.13
N TYR A 498 8.26 18.32 -20.97
CA TYR A 498 8.66 17.15 -20.18
C TYR A 498 7.80 15.90 -20.44
N GLY A 499 6.92 15.92 -21.44
CA GLY A 499 6.03 14.78 -21.75
C GLY A 499 4.80 14.69 -20.84
N ILE A 500 4.41 15.78 -20.18
CA ILE A 500 3.25 15.82 -19.28
C ILE A 500 2.10 16.60 -19.92
N SER A 501 0.88 16.06 -19.87
CA SER A 501 -0.33 16.80 -20.25
C SER A 501 -1.15 17.13 -19.00
N LEU A 502 -1.53 18.40 -18.85
CA LEU A 502 -2.52 18.83 -17.85
C LEU A 502 -3.96 18.78 -18.40
N TYR A 503 -4.13 18.73 -19.73
CA TYR A 503 -5.42 18.61 -20.39
C TYR A 503 -5.76 17.16 -20.75
N SER A 504 -7.06 16.90 -20.89
CA SER A 504 -7.58 15.62 -21.37
C SER A 504 -7.34 15.40 -22.86
N SER A 505 -7.45 14.13 -23.28
CA SER A 505 -7.33 13.75 -24.69
C SER A 505 -8.54 14.23 -25.51
N ALA A 506 -8.34 14.36 -26.83
CA ALA A 506 -9.41 14.70 -27.79
C ALA A 506 -10.62 13.75 -27.67
N ASP A 507 -10.37 12.44 -27.52
CA ASP A 507 -11.40 11.41 -27.38
C ASP A 507 -12.30 11.65 -26.15
N GLN A 508 -11.71 12.09 -25.03
CA GLN A 508 -12.45 12.33 -23.80
C GLN A 508 -13.38 13.53 -23.90
N TYR A 509 -12.91 14.66 -24.45
CA TYR A 509 -13.76 15.84 -24.63
C TYR A 509 -14.92 15.58 -25.58
N LEU A 510 -14.67 14.87 -26.69
CA LEU A 510 -15.72 14.45 -27.62
C LEU A 510 -16.72 13.51 -26.93
N SER A 511 -16.24 12.54 -26.14
CA SER A 511 -17.11 11.66 -25.36
C SER A 511 -17.97 12.43 -24.36
N TRP A 512 -17.43 13.45 -23.69
CA TRP A 512 -18.21 14.26 -22.74
C TRP A 512 -19.21 15.17 -23.42
N LEU A 513 -18.91 15.67 -24.62
CA LEU A 513 -19.88 16.37 -25.45
C LEU A 513 -21.02 15.42 -25.88
N ASP A 514 -20.69 14.23 -26.39
CA ASP A 514 -21.68 13.24 -26.83
C ASP A 514 -22.57 12.73 -25.67
N GLN A 515 -22.05 12.78 -24.43
CA GLN A 515 -22.77 12.41 -23.20
C GLN A 515 -23.56 13.58 -22.59
N GLY A 516 -23.44 14.80 -23.12
CA GLY A 516 -24.07 15.99 -22.56
C GLY A 516 -23.45 16.50 -21.25
N ILE A 517 -22.22 16.07 -20.92
CA ILE A 517 -21.45 16.62 -19.80
C ILE A 517 -20.90 18.01 -20.18
N ILE A 518 -20.47 18.16 -21.43
CA ILE A 518 -20.17 19.48 -22.01
C ILE A 518 -21.43 19.92 -22.75
N ASP A 519 -22.01 21.02 -22.29
CA ASP A 519 -23.14 21.65 -22.95
C ASP A 519 -22.67 22.33 -24.24
N GLN A 520 -23.42 22.12 -25.33
CA GLN A 520 -23.04 22.60 -26.65
C GLN A 520 -23.15 24.13 -26.78
N ASP A 521 -24.11 24.76 -26.11
CA ASP A 521 -24.31 26.21 -26.10
C ASP A 521 -23.23 26.88 -25.24
N VAL A 522 -22.85 26.26 -24.13
CA VAL A 522 -21.68 26.68 -23.34
C VAL A 522 -20.39 26.56 -24.16
N LEU A 523 -20.21 25.47 -24.90
CA LEU A 523 -19.06 25.30 -25.80
C LEU A 523 -19.03 26.40 -26.87
N ALA A 524 -20.17 26.76 -27.46
CA ALA A 524 -20.25 27.84 -28.44
C ALA A 524 -19.82 29.19 -27.84
N ARG A 525 -20.27 29.50 -26.61
CA ARG A 525 -19.83 30.71 -25.88
C ARG A 525 -18.34 30.69 -25.54
N SER A 526 -17.81 29.57 -25.05
CA SER A 526 -16.37 29.40 -24.80
C SER A 526 -15.50 29.56 -26.06
N VAL A 527 -16.02 29.16 -27.23
CA VAL A 527 -15.35 29.42 -28.52
C VAL A 527 -15.34 30.91 -28.85
N GLY A 528 -16.49 31.59 -28.69
CA GLY A 528 -16.63 33.03 -28.94
C GLY A 528 -15.71 33.89 -28.08
N ASP A 529 -15.60 33.57 -26.78
CA ASP A 529 -14.72 34.26 -25.83
C ASP A 529 -13.24 34.13 -26.21
N PHE A 530 -12.85 32.97 -26.76
CA PHE A 530 -11.47 32.73 -27.17
C PHE A 530 -11.14 33.41 -28.50
N SER A 531 -12.05 33.35 -29.47
CA SER A 531 -11.93 34.09 -30.72
C SER A 531 -13.29 34.31 -31.38
N PRO A 532 -13.71 35.56 -31.61
CA PRO A 532 -14.99 35.87 -32.25
C PRO A 532 -15.07 35.40 -33.73
N THR A 533 -13.94 35.00 -34.32
CA THR A 533 -13.88 34.50 -35.71
C THR A 533 -13.93 32.97 -35.82
N LEU A 534 -13.73 32.25 -34.72
CA LEU A 534 -13.67 30.80 -34.70
C LEU A 534 -15.10 30.23 -34.54
N ARG A 535 -15.47 29.22 -35.34
CA ARG A 535 -16.78 28.56 -35.22
C ARG A 535 -16.69 27.26 -34.45
N ILE A 536 -17.78 26.88 -33.78
CA ILE A 536 -17.85 25.64 -33.00
C ILE A 536 -17.63 24.40 -33.89
N GLU A 537 -18.15 24.40 -35.13
CA GLU A 537 -17.98 23.30 -36.07
C GLU A 537 -16.51 23.09 -36.45
N ASP A 538 -15.72 24.17 -36.52
CA ASP A 538 -14.28 24.10 -36.82
C ASP A 538 -13.50 23.46 -35.66
N VAL A 539 -13.88 23.76 -34.41
CA VAL A 539 -13.26 23.18 -33.23
C VAL A 539 -13.60 21.68 -33.14
N ILE A 540 -14.87 21.31 -33.30
CA ILE A 540 -15.31 19.90 -33.25
C ILE A 540 -14.67 19.10 -34.40
N SER A 541 -14.69 19.62 -35.63
CA SER A 541 -14.14 18.91 -36.80
C SER A 541 -12.63 18.73 -36.71
N LYS A 542 -11.87 19.73 -36.26
CA LYS A 542 -10.43 19.61 -36.02
C LYS A 542 -10.13 18.54 -34.95
N THR A 543 -10.86 18.53 -33.84
CA THR A 543 -10.70 17.52 -32.78
C THR A 543 -10.98 16.11 -33.31
N ARG A 544 -12.08 15.91 -34.07
CA ARG A 544 -12.42 14.62 -34.70
C ARG A 544 -11.40 14.15 -35.73
N SER A 545 -10.85 15.06 -36.54
CA SER A 545 -9.80 14.73 -37.52
C SER A 545 -8.51 14.24 -36.85
N ARG A 546 -8.20 14.75 -35.66
CA ARG A 546 -7.03 14.35 -34.85
C ARG A 546 -7.20 12.95 -34.28
N GLN A 547 -8.38 12.65 -33.73
CA GLN A 547 -8.76 11.32 -33.23
C GLN A 547 -8.53 10.23 -34.28
N GLN A 548 -8.91 10.47 -35.54
CA GLN A 548 -8.71 9.51 -36.62
C GLN A 548 -7.23 9.26 -36.92
N ASN A 549 -6.40 10.31 -36.94
CA ASN A 549 -4.96 10.19 -37.15
C ASN A 549 -4.24 9.46 -36.00
N GLU A 550 -4.65 9.67 -34.75
CA GLU A 550 -4.08 8.99 -33.58
C GLU A 550 -4.43 7.50 -33.53
N SER A 551 -5.62 7.11 -33.98
CA SER A 551 -6.01 5.70 -34.08
C SER A 551 -5.19 4.90 -35.12
N SER A 552 -4.57 5.59 -36.08
CA SER A 552 -3.82 4.99 -37.20
C SER A 552 -2.31 4.78 -36.91
N GLY A 553 -1.76 5.47 -35.91
CA GLY A 553 -0.39 5.25 -35.43
C GLY A 553 -0.33 4.05 -34.49
N SER A 554 0.48 3.04 -34.80
CA SER A 554 0.43 1.79 -34.02
C SER A 554 0.78 2.02 -32.54
N ILE A 555 -0.23 1.84 -31.69
CA ILE A 555 -0.17 1.87 -30.21
C ILE A 555 0.98 0.97 -29.67
N SER A 556 1.42 -0.01 -30.47
CA SER A 556 2.56 -0.89 -30.16
C SER A 556 3.93 -0.20 -30.16
N GLN A 557 4.15 0.86 -30.96
CA GLN A 557 5.43 1.56 -31.02
C GLN A 557 5.62 2.53 -29.85
N HIS A 558 4.55 3.20 -29.41
CA HIS A 558 4.58 3.99 -28.16
C HIS A 558 4.87 3.11 -26.94
N HIS A 559 4.23 1.93 -26.81
CA HIS A 559 4.49 1.00 -25.71
C HIS A 559 5.96 0.54 -25.61
N ALA A 560 6.65 0.32 -26.74
CA ALA A 560 8.02 -0.19 -26.77
C ALA A 560 9.07 0.88 -26.43
N LEU A 561 8.86 2.13 -26.86
CA LEU A 561 9.72 3.28 -26.54
C LEU A 561 9.54 3.75 -25.08
N VAL A 562 8.31 3.67 -24.58
CA VAL A 562 7.92 4.07 -23.22
C VAL A 562 8.43 3.06 -22.18
N GLU A 563 8.39 1.74 -22.43
CA GLU A 563 8.89 0.71 -21.50
C GLU A 563 10.42 0.73 -21.29
N GLY A 564 11.22 1.15 -22.27
CA GLY A 564 12.69 1.23 -22.16
C GLY A 564 13.20 2.44 -21.39
N ASN A 565 12.50 3.58 -21.51
CA ASN A 565 12.85 4.85 -20.85
C ASN A 565 12.09 5.09 -19.54
N HIS A 566 11.00 4.36 -19.28
CA HIS A 566 10.22 4.42 -18.04
C HIS A 566 11.04 4.16 -16.77
N GLU A 567 12.06 3.28 -16.79
CA GLU A 567 12.81 2.94 -15.57
C GLU A 567 13.64 4.12 -15.01
N VAL A 568 14.10 5.02 -15.89
CA VAL A 568 14.98 6.15 -15.54
C VAL A 568 14.17 7.44 -15.44
N ILE A 569 13.19 7.62 -16.33
CA ILE A 569 12.33 8.80 -16.39
C ILE A 569 11.17 8.69 -15.39
N SER A 570 10.51 7.55 -15.13
CA SER A 570 9.33 7.58 -14.23
C SER A 570 9.70 7.84 -12.77
N THR A 571 10.83 7.31 -12.29
CA THR A 571 11.21 7.47 -10.88
C THR A 571 11.93 8.78 -10.62
N ALA A 572 12.75 9.25 -11.57
CA ALA A 572 13.36 10.57 -11.49
C ALA A 572 12.32 11.64 -11.79
N SER A 573 11.53 11.54 -12.86
CA SER A 573 10.57 12.59 -13.29
C SER A 573 9.32 12.67 -12.43
N TRP A 574 8.89 11.60 -11.75
CA TRP A 574 7.81 11.71 -10.75
C TRP A 574 8.32 12.35 -9.45
N TRP A 575 9.57 12.10 -9.07
CA TRP A 575 10.22 12.83 -7.98
C TRP A 575 10.65 14.24 -8.41
N CYS A 576 10.94 14.48 -9.70
CA CYS A 576 11.21 15.79 -10.28
C CYS A 576 9.92 16.56 -10.34
N ALA A 577 8.81 15.97 -10.77
CA ALA A 577 7.48 16.53 -10.56
C ALA A 577 7.37 16.88 -9.07
N GLN A 578 7.51 15.93 -8.15
CA GLN A 578 7.29 16.24 -6.73
C GLN A 578 8.29 17.23 -6.08
N ALA A 579 9.53 17.34 -6.55
CA ALA A 579 10.56 18.27 -6.09
C ALA A 579 10.54 19.63 -6.84
N TRP A 580 10.00 19.65 -8.06
CA TRP A 580 9.42 20.84 -8.70
C TRP A 580 8.18 21.28 -7.93
N PHE A 581 7.56 20.32 -7.20
CA PHE A 581 6.33 20.50 -6.43
C PHE A 581 6.48 20.64 -4.91
N ASP A 582 7.65 21.05 -4.41
CA ASP A 582 7.93 21.06 -2.97
C ASP A 582 7.44 22.32 -2.23
N GLY A 583 6.15 22.62 -2.34
CA GLY A 583 5.48 23.67 -1.55
C GLY A 583 4.94 23.23 -0.18
N ALA A 584 5.22 22.01 0.31
CA ALA A 584 4.26 21.39 1.23
C ALA A 584 4.72 21.03 2.65
N ASN A 585 5.90 21.42 3.19
CA ASN A 585 6.14 21.12 4.62
C ASN A 585 7.10 22.00 5.45
N SER A 586 7.62 23.12 4.96
CA SER A 586 8.18 24.12 5.88
C SER A 586 8.35 25.49 5.21
N ARG A 587 7.66 26.50 5.74
CA ARG A 587 8.08 27.93 5.71
C ARG A 587 7.96 28.69 4.37
N GLY A 588 6.88 28.56 3.61
CA GLY A 588 6.56 29.52 2.54
C GLY A 588 7.63 29.71 1.46
N VAL A 589 8.59 28.80 1.34
CA VAL A 589 9.66 28.80 0.35
C VAL A 589 9.74 27.37 -0.12
N GLY A 590 9.35 27.12 -1.38
CA GLY A 590 9.33 25.76 -1.91
C GLY A 590 10.73 25.17 -1.96
N ALA A 591 10.95 23.85 -1.94
CA ALA A 591 12.33 23.33 -1.93
C ALA A 591 13.14 23.72 -3.17
N TYR A 592 12.50 23.91 -4.33
CA TYR A 592 13.11 24.56 -5.49
C TYR A 592 13.50 26.01 -5.20
N GLU A 593 12.68 26.76 -4.48
CA GLU A 593 12.91 28.17 -4.12
C GLU A 593 13.88 28.34 -2.95
N LEU A 594 13.93 27.39 -2.02
CA LEU A 594 14.85 27.30 -0.88
C LEU A 594 16.24 26.90 -1.38
N TRP A 595 16.28 26.04 -2.40
CA TRP A 595 17.47 25.79 -3.21
C TRP A 595 17.82 27.01 -4.08
N HIS A 596 16.90 27.55 -4.89
CA HIS A 596 17.14 28.67 -5.82
C HIS A 596 17.53 29.98 -5.11
N SER A 597 16.98 30.27 -3.92
CA SER A 597 17.31 31.45 -3.09
C SER A 597 18.61 31.27 -2.31
N SER A 598 19.03 30.04 -2.00
CA SER A 598 20.35 29.75 -1.45
C SER A 598 21.45 29.71 -2.53
N LEU A 599 21.08 29.76 -3.81
CA LEU A 599 22.00 29.90 -4.93
C LEU A 599 22.20 31.36 -5.33
N ASN A 600 23.47 31.79 -5.37
CA ASN A 600 23.83 33.09 -5.90
C ASN A 600 23.51 33.19 -7.41
N SER A 601 23.40 34.42 -7.93
CA SER A 601 23.04 34.70 -9.33
C SER A 601 24.00 34.04 -10.34
N GLU A 602 25.28 33.96 -9.98
CA GLU A 602 26.34 33.36 -10.79
C GLU A 602 26.14 31.84 -10.94
N THR A 603 25.73 31.16 -9.86
CA THR A 603 25.47 29.72 -9.86
C THR A 603 24.21 29.34 -10.63
N ARG A 604 23.17 30.20 -10.59
CA ARG A 604 21.97 30.04 -11.41
C ARG A 604 22.29 30.12 -12.90
N HIS A 605 23.19 31.04 -13.27
CA HIS A 605 23.65 31.18 -14.65
C HIS A 605 24.52 30.00 -15.12
N LEU A 606 25.30 29.41 -14.21
CA LEU A 606 26.07 28.18 -14.45
C LEU A 606 25.16 26.95 -14.61
N LEU A 607 24.15 26.79 -13.75
CA LEU A 607 23.17 25.68 -13.81
C LEU A 607 22.37 25.66 -15.13
N ALA A 608 22.05 26.84 -15.69
CA ALA A 608 21.35 26.97 -16.96
C ALA A 608 22.22 26.62 -18.19
N LYS A 609 23.55 26.65 -18.05
CA LYS A 609 24.51 26.31 -19.12
C LYS A 609 24.98 24.86 -19.04
N ASP A 610 25.45 24.44 -17.86
CA ASP A 610 25.88 23.07 -17.59
C ASP A 610 25.52 22.66 -16.14
N PRO A 611 24.41 21.93 -15.98
CA PRO A 611 23.89 21.44 -14.71
C PRO A 611 24.88 20.65 -13.87
N LEU A 612 25.71 19.86 -14.54
CA LEU A 612 26.60 18.93 -13.88
C LEU A 612 27.82 19.69 -13.33
N ASP A 613 28.27 20.71 -14.05
CA ASP A 613 29.41 21.54 -13.67
C ASP A 613 29.05 22.49 -12.50
N ALA A 614 27.86 23.10 -12.54
CA ALA A 614 27.40 23.98 -11.48
C ALA A 614 27.19 23.27 -10.12
N LEU A 615 26.61 22.06 -10.14
CA LEU A 615 26.50 21.23 -8.94
C LEU A 615 27.87 20.70 -8.49
N THR A 616 28.82 20.53 -9.40
CA THR A 616 30.20 20.16 -9.03
C THR A 616 30.89 21.28 -8.24
N GLN A 617 30.55 22.54 -8.53
CA GLN A 617 31.07 23.73 -7.86
C GLN A 617 30.41 24.02 -6.50
N LEU A 618 29.12 23.71 -6.31
CA LEU A 618 28.35 23.96 -5.07
C LEU A 618 28.47 22.90 -3.98
N LEU A 619 28.68 21.65 -4.39
CA LEU A 619 28.69 20.50 -3.49
C LEU A 619 29.72 20.59 -2.34
N PRO A 620 30.90 21.24 -2.49
CA PRO A 620 31.81 21.50 -1.38
C PRO A 620 31.24 22.35 -0.25
N GLU A 621 30.39 23.32 -0.56
CA GLU A 621 29.84 24.25 0.41
C GLU A 621 28.73 23.59 1.25
N LEU A 622 27.84 22.84 0.59
CA LEU A 622 26.79 22.03 1.25
C LEU A 622 27.35 20.99 2.23
N VAL A 623 28.49 20.37 1.88
CA VAL A 623 29.16 19.40 2.75
C VAL A 623 29.85 20.09 3.94
N ARG A 624 30.39 21.31 3.76
CA ARG A 624 30.96 22.11 4.87
C ARG A 624 29.90 22.58 5.86
N MET A 625 28.73 23.03 5.39
CA MET A 625 27.62 23.47 6.25
C MET A 625 27.08 22.37 7.17
N THR A 626 27.17 21.11 6.74
CA THR A 626 26.59 19.95 7.44
C THR A 626 27.57 19.20 8.33
N SER A 627 28.86 19.49 8.24
CA SER A 627 29.91 18.96 9.12
C SER A 627 30.99 20.01 9.37
N PRO A 628 30.66 21.08 10.13
CA PRO A 628 31.58 22.18 10.39
C PRO A 628 32.83 21.76 11.19
N ASP A 629 32.75 20.67 11.94
CA ASP A 629 33.83 20.18 12.83
C ASP A 629 34.82 19.20 12.17
N SER A 630 34.68 18.89 10.87
CA SER A 630 35.64 17.99 10.20
C SER A 630 36.79 18.80 9.59
N GLU A 631 37.92 18.89 10.29
CA GLU A 631 39.19 19.46 9.78
C GLU A 631 39.76 18.75 8.52
N ASN A 632 39.08 17.72 8.00
CA ASN A 632 39.54 16.94 6.85
C ASN A 632 38.87 17.37 5.53
N ASP A 633 39.69 17.37 4.48
CA ASP A 633 39.31 17.62 3.09
C ASP A 633 38.11 16.76 2.65
N ASN A 634 36.93 17.39 2.56
CA ASN A 634 35.67 16.76 2.15
C ASN A 634 35.61 16.44 0.63
N SER A 635 36.66 16.72 -0.14
CA SER A 635 36.76 16.47 -1.61
C SER A 635 36.40 15.04 -2.03
N HIS A 636 36.63 14.06 -1.15
CA HIS A 636 36.34 12.65 -1.41
C HIS A 636 34.84 12.30 -1.24
N ILE A 637 34.14 12.95 -0.30
CA ILE A 637 32.67 12.83 -0.13
C ILE A 637 31.97 13.45 -1.32
N ILE A 638 32.43 14.63 -1.73
CA ILE A 638 31.95 15.41 -2.87
C ILE A 638 32.08 14.59 -4.17
N ARG A 639 33.26 14.02 -4.43
CA ARG A 639 33.50 13.14 -5.60
C ARG A 639 32.62 11.91 -5.62
N GLU A 640 32.37 11.27 -4.46
CA GLU A 640 31.48 10.11 -4.42
C GLU A 640 30.02 10.48 -4.65
N ILE A 641 29.55 11.63 -4.14
CA ILE A 641 28.20 12.12 -4.42
C ILE A 641 28.02 12.43 -5.92
N GLN A 642 29.00 13.10 -6.56
CA GLN A 642 29.02 13.33 -8.03
C GLN A 642 29.00 12.02 -8.83
N ARG A 643 29.74 11.01 -8.37
CA ARG A 643 29.73 9.67 -8.97
C ARG A 643 28.38 8.96 -8.79
N LEU A 644 27.71 9.13 -7.65
CA LEU A 644 26.39 8.51 -7.37
C LEU A 644 25.26 9.15 -8.19
N ILE A 645 25.37 10.46 -8.41
CA ILE A 645 24.50 11.28 -9.26
C ILE A 645 24.55 10.83 -10.73
N SER A 646 25.73 10.54 -11.26
CA SER A 646 25.97 10.31 -12.70
C SER A 646 25.68 8.87 -13.16
N MET A 647 25.35 7.95 -12.24
CA MET A 647 25.07 6.54 -12.56
C MET A 647 23.60 6.31 -12.92
N ASP A 648 23.32 5.41 -13.87
CA ASP A 648 21.97 4.96 -14.23
C ASP A 648 21.19 4.42 -13.01
N ILE A 649 20.17 5.17 -12.55
CA ILE A 649 19.33 4.79 -11.41
C ILE A 649 18.24 3.83 -11.88
N SER A 650 18.50 2.55 -11.72
CA SER A 650 17.47 1.59 -11.31
C SER A 650 17.84 1.20 -9.89
N TRP A 651 16.99 1.45 -8.87
CA TRP A 651 17.10 0.91 -7.49
C TRP A 651 18.51 1.00 -6.80
N PHE A 652 19.43 1.80 -7.35
CA PHE A 652 20.88 1.61 -7.22
C PHE A 652 21.45 2.08 -5.90
N LEU A 653 20.74 2.95 -5.23
CA LEU A 653 21.24 3.63 -4.04
C LEU A 653 20.87 2.89 -2.75
N TYR A 654 19.75 2.17 -2.71
CA TYR A 654 19.28 1.48 -1.49
C TYR A 654 20.35 0.52 -0.92
N ALA A 655 20.82 -0.40 -1.74
CA ALA A 655 21.62 -1.52 -1.26
C ALA A 655 23.14 -1.22 -1.07
N LYS A 656 23.58 0.06 -1.07
CA LYS A 656 24.88 0.44 -0.46
C LYS A 656 24.77 0.47 1.08
N GLY A 657 23.58 0.22 1.63
CA GLY A 657 23.33 0.22 3.07
C GLY A 657 23.05 1.61 3.63
N VAL A 658 22.72 2.55 2.74
CA VAL A 658 22.21 3.89 3.05
C VAL A 658 20.84 3.71 3.74
N SER A 659 20.55 4.53 4.76
CA SER A 659 19.25 4.50 5.44
C SER A 659 18.12 4.72 4.43
N ARG A 660 16.90 4.27 4.75
CA ARG A 660 15.71 4.50 3.90
C ARG A 660 15.57 5.99 3.57
N ASP A 661 15.92 6.84 4.52
CA ASP A 661 15.77 8.28 4.48
C ASP A 661 16.88 8.89 3.59
N ALA A 662 18.11 8.41 3.69
CA ALA A 662 19.19 8.86 2.81
C ALA A 662 19.07 8.37 1.35
N LEU A 663 18.27 7.34 1.05
CA LEU A 663 17.89 7.00 -0.32
C LEU A 663 16.95 8.05 -0.92
N ILE A 664 16.04 8.57 -0.10
CA ILE A 664 15.08 9.59 -0.52
C ILE A 664 15.84 10.87 -0.86
N SER A 665 16.77 11.28 0.01
CA SER A 665 17.68 12.40 -0.23
C SER A 665 18.49 12.33 -1.53
N LEU A 666 19.03 11.15 -1.87
CA LEU A 666 19.83 10.96 -3.09
C LEU A 666 18.96 11.01 -4.37
N LEU A 667 17.70 10.58 -4.28
CA LEU A 667 16.76 10.66 -5.39
C LEU A 667 16.30 12.11 -5.63
N ALA A 668 16.10 12.89 -4.56
CA ALA A 668 15.85 14.34 -4.64
C ALA A 668 17.02 15.08 -5.31
N LEU A 669 18.27 14.78 -4.91
CA LEU A 669 19.47 15.39 -5.51
C LEU A 669 19.65 15.06 -7.00
N ARG A 670 19.32 13.82 -7.45
CA ARG A 670 19.35 13.52 -8.89
C ARG A 670 18.19 14.14 -9.66
N ALA A 671 17.04 14.37 -9.01
CA ALA A 671 15.93 15.07 -9.64
C ALA A 671 16.32 16.48 -10.06
N THR A 672 17.01 17.22 -9.20
CA THR A 672 17.60 18.55 -9.50
C THR A 672 18.50 18.53 -10.75
N ILE A 673 19.16 17.40 -11.01
CA ILE A 673 20.15 17.23 -12.10
C ILE A 673 19.50 16.87 -13.42
N VAL A 674 18.37 16.14 -13.39
CA VAL A 674 17.57 15.83 -14.57
C VAL A 674 16.80 17.07 -15.04
N ILE A 675 16.28 17.87 -14.10
CA ILE A 675 15.62 19.16 -14.36
C ILE A 675 16.57 20.13 -15.04
N ALA A 676 17.77 20.30 -14.47
CA ALA A 676 18.74 21.22 -15.03
C ALA A 676 19.24 20.73 -16.42
N ARG A 677 19.21 19.42 -16.72
CA ARG A 677 19.58 18.83 -18.03
C ARG A 677 18.56 19.03 -19.17
N GLY A 678 17.56 19.89 -19.01
CA GLY A 678 16.54 20.19 -20.03
C GLY A 678 17.10 20.75 -21.35
N ASN A 679 17.65 19.88 -22.18
CA ASN A 679 17.85 20.03 -23.62
C ASN A 679 18.00 18.64 -24.25
N ASN A 680 16.91 17.86 -24.31
CA ASN A 680 16.76 16.82 -25.33
C ASN A 680 15.27 16.50 -25.61
N PRO A 681 14.69 17.01 -26.72
CA PRO A 681 13.25 17.05 -26.98
C PRO A 681 12.64 15.75 -27.55
N SER A 682 13.21 14.57 -27.30
CA SER A 682 12.73 13.31 -27.90
C SER A 682 11.67 12.55 -27.09
N ILE A 683 11.03 13.17 -26.09
CA ILE A 683 9.86 12.61 -25.39
C ILE A 683 8.62 13.10 -26.13
N VAL A 684 8.02 12.24 -26.95
CA VAL A 684 6.75 12.56 -27.62
C VAL A 684 5.65 12.55 -26.55
N ALA A 685 5.28 13.74 -26.05
CA ALA A 685 4.10 13.92 -25.22
C ALA A 685 2.86 13.44 -25.99
N PRO A 686 1.82 12.88 -25.34
CA PRO A 686 0.53 12.73 -25.99
C PRO A 686 0.09 14.10 -26.54
N ALA A 687 -0.31 14.14 -27.81
CA ALA A 687 -0.75 15.38 -28.43
C ALA A 687 -2.06 15.83 -27.74
N GLN A 688 -2.08 17.05 -27.21
CA GLN A 688 -3.29 17.63 -26.64
C GLN A 688 -4.34 17.89 -27.73
N ALA A 689 -5.60 17.94 -27.34
CA ALA A 689 -6.67 18.38 -28.22
C ALA A 689 -6.34 19.76 -28.83
N PRO A 690 -6.60 19.99 -30.13
CA PRO A 690 -6.58 21.33 -30.68
C PRO A 690 -7.50 22.24 -29.85
N HIS A 691 -6.98 23.38 -29.41
CA HIS A 691 -7.71 24.30 -28.53
C HIS A 691 -8.17 23.67 -27.19
N ALA A 692 -7.33 22.82 -26.57
CA ALA A 692 -7.64 22.17 -25.29
C ALA A 692 -8.15 23.12 -24.19
N GLN A 693 -7.68 24.37 -24.18
CA GLN A 693 -8.18 25.42 -23.28
C GLN A 693 -9.67 25.73 -23.46
N ILE A 694 -10.16 25.79 -24.70
CA ILE A 694 -11.57 26.03 -25.02
C ILE A 694 -12.42 24.88 -24.49
N TRP A 695 -11.99 23.64 -24.76
CA TRP A 695 -12.67 22.43 -24.29
C TRP A 695 -12.71 22.34 -22.76
N GLN A 696 -11.59 22.66 -22.10
CA GLN A 696 -11.50 22.67 -20.65
C GLN A 696 -12.40 23.75 -20.04
N SER A 697 -12.41 24.96 -20.62
CA SER A 697 -13.29 26.04 -20.20
C SER A 697 -14.76 25.66 -20.35
N ALA A 698 -15.14 25.07 -21.49
CA ALA A 698 -16.51 24.63 -21.73
C ALA A 698 -16.95 23.59 -20.69
N LEU A 699 -16.10 22.59 -20.43
CA LEU A 699 -16.36 21.55 -19.42
C LEU A 699 -16.60 22.13 -18.01
N GLU A 700 -15.77 23.08 -17.59
CA GLU A 700 -15.86 23.70 -16.27
C GLU A 700 -17.10 24.59 -16.15
N ARG A 701 -17.39 25.39 -17.19
CA ARG A 701 -18.56 26.26 -17.24
C ARG A 701 -19.88 25.50 -17.27
N SER A 702 -19.96 24.42 -18.06
CA SER A 702 -21.16 23.57 -18.08
C SER A 702 -21.49 23.03 -16.68
N TYR A 703 -20.46 22.69 -15.90
CA TYR A 703 -20.66 22.27 -14.51
C TYR A 703 -21.01 23.44 -13.58
N SER A 704 -20.30 24.58 -13.66
CA SER A 704 -20.51 25.69 -12.74
C SER A 704 -21.86 26.37 -12.93
N GLU A 705 -22.31 26.57 -14.17
CA GLU A 705 -23.62 27.17 -14.48
C GLU A 705 -24.77 26.27 -13.98
N SER A 706 -24.65 24.96 -14.21
CA SER A 706 -25.63 24.00 -13.71
C SER A 706 -25.73 24.00 -12.18
N LEU A 707 -24.59 24.05 -11.49
CA LEU A 707 -24.57 24.12 -10.02
C LEU A 707 -25.08 25.46 -9.49
N LYS A 708 -24.73 26.59 -10.13
CA LYS A 708 -25.23 27.92 -9.75
C LYS A 708 -26.75 27.97 -9.84
N SER A 709 -27.33 27.49 -10.95
CA SER A 709 -28.79 27.39 -11.12
C SER A 709 -29.44 26.58 -10.01
N MET A 710 -28.91 25.39 -9.70
CA MET A 710 -29.45 24.56 -8.61
C MET A 710 -29.43 25.26 -7.25
N ILE A 711 -28.37 26.02 -6.96
CA ILE A 711 -28.24 26.78 -5.70
C ILE A 711 -29.30 27.88 -5.63
N ILE A 712 -29.41 28.70 -6.68
CA ILE A 712 -30.37 29.81 -6.75
C ILE A 712 -31.81 29.29 -6.62
N ASP A 713 -32.17 28.27 -7.39
CA ASP A 713 -33.52 27.70 -7.38
C ASP A 713 -33.92 27.17 -5.99
N SER A 714 -32.96 26.64 -5.23
CA SER A 714 -33.23 26.04 -3.91
C SER A 714 -33.60 27.05 -2.82
N VAL A 715 -33.13 28.30 -2.93
CA VAL A 715 -33.32 29.31 -1.87
C VAL A 715 -34.72 29.93 -1.94
N VAL A 716 -35.35 29.91 -3.10
CA VAL A 716 -36.72 30.42 -3.32
C VAL A 716 -37.77 29.61 -2.54
N GLU A 717 -37.46 28.38 -2.12
CA GLU A 717 -38.39 27.45 -1.47
C GLU A 717 -38.32 27.38 0.07
N VAL A 718 -37.59 28.26 0.75
CA VAL A 718 -37.37 28.11 2.21
C VAL A 718 -38.51 28.71 3.06
N GLU A 719 -39.45 27.88 3.50
CA GLU A 719 -40.42 28.22 4.55
C GLU A 719 -39.80 28.27 5.96
N SER A 720 -40.40 29.12 6.81
CA SER A 720 -40.13 29.33 8.24
C SER A 720 -39.66 28.06 8.98
N GLN A 721 -38.36 28.01 9.32
CA GLN A 721 -37.75 26.84 9.96
C GLN A 721 -38.05 26.77 11.47
N ALA A 722 -38.51 25.61 11.91
CA ALA A 722 -38.58 25.24 13.33
C ALA A 722 -37.20 25.33 14.00
N VAL A 723 -37.16 25.73 15.28
CA VAL A 723 -35.92 25.84 16.07
C VAL A 723 -35.16 24.51 16.05
N LYS A 724 -33.93 24.54 15.51
CA LYS A 724 -33.01 23.40 15.45
C LYS A 724 -32.31 23.26 16.80
N GLU A 725 -32.56 22.17 17.52
CA GLU A 725 -32.00 21.95 18.86
C GLU A 725 -30.68 21.16 18.86
N ILE A 726 -30.37 20.49 17.74
CA ILE A 726 -29.20 19.61 17.59
C ILE A 726 -28.41 20.00 16.33
N ALA A 727 -27.09 20.13 16.45
CA ALA A 727 -26.20 20.34 15.30
C ALA A 727 -25.18 19.21 15.12
N LEU A 728 -25.01 18.73 13.89
CA LEU A 728 -23.90 17.84 13.51
C LEU A 728 -22.90 18.62 12.67
N VAL A 729 -21.71 18.86 13.22
CA VAL A 729 -20.59 19.49 12.50
C VAL A 729 -19.80 18.39 11.80
N THR A 730 -20.00 18.25 10.50
CA THR A 730 -19.35 17.22 9.67
C THR A 730 -18.13 17.78 8.94
N CYS A 731 -17.19 16.90 8.58
CA CYS A 731 -16.08 17.26 7.71
C CYS A 731 -16.58 17.86 6.38
N ILE A 732 -15.82 18.80 5.80
CA ILE A 732 -16.02 19.35 4.45
C ILE A 732 -15.96 18.31 3.32
N ASP A 733 -15.50 17.10 3.63
CA ASP A 733 -15.34 15.98 2.68
C ASP A 733 -16.62 15.70 1.89
N VAL A 734 -16.52 15.65 0.56
CA VAL A 734 -17.66 15.43 -0.36
C VAL A 734 -18.44 14.15 -0.06
N ARG A 735 -17.80 13.13 0.53
CA ARG A 735 -18.47 11.87 0.90
C ARG A 735 -19.41 12.04 2.09
N SER A 736 -19.24 13.09 2.90
CA SER A 736 -20.10 13.38 4.05
C SER A 736 -21.45 13.98 3.67
N ASP A 737 -21.63 14.40 2.42
CA ASP A 737 -22.88 14.92 1.86
C ASP A 737 -24.06 13.94 2.06
N VAL A 738 -23.84 12.65 1.79
CA VAL A 738 -24.86 11.59 2.00
C VAL A 738 -25.32 11.50 3.46
N LEU A 739 -24.40 11.68 4.40
CA LEU A 739 -24.73 11.71 5.82
C LEU A 739 -25.60 12.92 6.16
N ARG A 740 -25.30 14.09 5.56
CA ARG A 740 -26.08 15.31 5.77
C ARG A 740 -27.51 15.18 5.29
N GLU A 741 -27.68 14.74 4.04
CA GLU A 741 -29.01 14.49 3.45
C GLU A 741 -29.84 13.51 4.30
N ALA A 742 -29.21 12.49 4.87
CA ALA A 742 -29.88 11.52 5.71
C ALA A 742 -30.32 12.09 7.07
N VAL A 743 -29.48 12.93 7.68
CA VAL A 743 -29.72 13.55 8.99
C VAL A 743 -30.82 14.64 8.89
N GLU A 744 -30.79 15.44 7.83
CA GLU A 744 -31.61 16.65 7.70
C GLU A 744 -33.10 16.36 7.44
N LYS A 745 -33.46 15.12 7.17
CA LYS A 745 -34.85 14.64 7.22
C LYS A 745 -35.49 14.84 8.60
N ASN A 746 -34.68 14.98 9.65
CA ASN A 746 -35.18 15.30 10.98
C ASN A 746 -35.30 16.82 11.16
N ALA A 747 -36.53 17.30 11.35
CA ALA A 747 -36.83 18.72 11.51
C ALA A 747 -36.10 19.40 12.68
N LYS A 748 -35.64 18.66 13.71
CA LYS A 748 -34.93 19.21 14.89
C LYS A 748 -33.42 19.29 14.73
N VAL A 749 -32.87 18.76 13.64
CA VAL A 749 -31.42 18.65 13.44
C VAL A 749 -30.99 19.56 12.29
N ARG A 750 -29.84 20.21 12.45
CA ARG A 750 -29.10 20.90 11.38
C ARG A 750 -27.73 20.27 11.18
N THR A 751 -27.17 20.37 9.98
CA THR A 751 -25.78 20.00 9.73
C THR A 751 -24.96 21.22 9.38
N LEU A 752 -23.70 21.19 9.79
CA LEU A 752 -22.71 22.22 9.50
C LEU A 752 -21.48 21.56 8.89
N GLY A 753 -20.77 22.30 8.06
CA GLY A 753 -19.54 21.92 7.40
C GLY A 753 -18.35 22.67 7.93
N MET A 754 -17.34 21.92 8.38
CA MET A 754 -16.07 22.47 8.81
C MET A 754 -14.97 21.50 8.42
N ALA A 755 -13.74 21.99 8.20
CA ALA A 755 -12.62 21.09 7.95
C ALA A 755 -12.44 20.10 9.11
N GLY A 756 -12.16 18.83 8.82
CA GLY A 756 -12.19 17.73 9.81
C GLY A 756 -11.17 17.81 10.96
N PHE A 757 -10.32 18.84 10.99
CA PHE A 757 -9.49 19.16 12.15
C PHE A 757 -10.18 20.07 13.17
N PHE A 758 -11.33 20.66 12.82
CA PHE A 758 -12.20 21.46 13.70
C PHE A 758 -11.46 22.61 14.41
N GLY A 759 -10.50 23.25 13.73
CA GLY A 759 -9.70 24.32 14.33
C GLY A 759 -8.62 23.83 15.29
N VAL A 760 -8.44 22.51 15.46
CA VAL A 760 -7.46 21.91 16.37
C VAL A 760 -6.30 21.28 15.59
N ASP A 761 -5.10 21.79 15.83
CA ASP A 761 -3.88 21.40 15.15
C ASP A 761 -3.07 20.37 15.96
N LEU A 762 -3.61 19.15 16.05
CA LEU A 762 -3.00 18.07 16.83
C LEU A 762 -1.78 17.44 16.14
N CYS A 763 -0.74 17.18 16.92
CA CYS A 763 0.35 16.27 16.63
C CYS A 763 0.38 15.17 17.69
N VAL A 764 0.47 13.92 17.26
CA VAL A 764 0.58 12.77 18.15
C VAL A 764 1.97 12.17 18.05
N ALA A 765 2.71 12.25 19.15
CA ALA A 765 4.00 11.61 19.31
C ALA A 765 3.81 10.08 19.46
N LYS A 766 4.11 9.35 18.40
CA LYS A 766 4.01 7.88 18.34
C LYS A 766 5.36 7.21 18.49
N PHE A 767 5.35 6.23 19.36
CA PHE A 767 6.48 5.36 19.57
C PHE A 767 6.69 4.35 18.43
N ARG A 768 7.82 4.45 17.70
CA ARG A 768 8.21 3.56 16.58
C ARG A 768 9.57 2.88 16.76
N LYS A 769 9.95 2.01 15.81
CA LYS A 769 11.17 1.15 15.85
C LYS A 769 12.48 1.94 16.02
N ASN A 770 12.51 3.20 15.58
CA ASN A 770 13.70 4.06 15.60
C ASN A 770 13.59 5.25 16.57
N GLY A 771 12.44 5.49 17.20
CA GLY A 771 12.23 6.77 17.89
C GLY A 771 10.79 6.99 18.32
N LEU A 772 10.56 8.05 19.09
CA LEU A 772 9.31 8.81 18.98
C LEU A 772 9.27 9.36 17.54
N GLN A 773 8.14 9.22 16.85
CA GLN A 773 7.86 9.85 15.56
C GLN A 773 6.52 10.55 15.66
N ASN A 774 6.49 11.80 15.21
CA ASN A 774 5.32 12.64 15.27
C ASN A 774 4.43 12.36 14.07
N GLU A 775 3.13 12.19 14.33
CA GLU A 775 2.10 12.12 13.29
C GLU A 775 1.19 13.33 13.44
N ASN A 776 1.16 14.17 12.40
CA ASN A 776 0.35 15.38 12.37
C ASN A 776 -1.08 15.01 11.96
N PHE A 777 -2.07 15.40 12.77
CA PHE A 777 -3.51 15.28 12.52
C PHE A 777 -4.11 16.61 12.04
N ALA A 778 -3.28 17.48 11.47
CA ALA A 778 -3.66 18.76 10.91
C ALA A 778 -3.39 18.77 9.38
N PRO A 779 -3.91 19.75 8.64
CA PRO A 779 -3.51 19.99 7.26
C PRO A 779 -1.98 20.08 7.14
N ILE A 780 -1.42 19.58 6.03
CA ILE A 780 0.04 19.54 5.83
C ILE A 780 0.68 20.94 5.81
N ILE A 781 -0.12 21.94 5.47
CA ILE A 781 0.25 23.37 5.43
C ILE A 781 0.30 24.02 6.82
N LEU A 782 -0.23 23.37 7.86
CA LEU A 782 -0.23 23.87 9.23
C LEU A 782 0.84 23.17 10.07
N VAL A 783 1.52 23.94 10.91
CA VAL A 783 2.43 23.39 11.93
C VAL A 783 1.62 23.15 13.21
N PRO A 784 1.50 21.89 13.67
CA PRO A 784 0.75 21.58 14.89
C PRO A 784 1.35 22.25 16.13
N ASN A 785 0.52 22.95 16.90
CA ASN A 785 0.91 23.57 18.16
C ASN A 785 0.61 22.71 19.40
N ILE A 786 -0.13 21.61 19.23
CA ILE A 786 -0.47 20.68 20.30
C ILE A 786 0.25 19.35 20.08
N GLU A 787 1.15 18.98 20.98
CA GLU A 787 1.79 17.67 20.96
C GLU A 787 1.24 16.78 22.08
N ILE A 788 0.61 15.67 21.70
CA ILE A 788 0.09 14.67 22.64
C ILE A 788 0.98 13.43 22.57
N SER A 789 1.53 13.01 23.71
CA SER A 789 2.23 11.73 23.80
C SER A 789 1.25 10.58 24.04
N ASP A 790 1.47 9.49 23.31
CA ASP A 790 0.72 8.25 23.48
C ASP A 790 0.95 7.61 24.86
N SER A 791 -0.11 7.55 25.68
CA SER A 791 -0.12 6.97 27.04
C SER A 791 -0.81 5.58 27.09
N ARG A 792 -0.48 4.68 26.15
CA ARG A 792 -1.04 3.31 26.10
C ARG A 792 -0.75 2.45 27.36
N PRO A 793 -1.74 1.67 27.87
CA PRO A 793 -1.50 0.64 28.89
C PRO A 793 -0.71 -0.55 28.33
N GLN A 794 0.30 -0.99 29.08
CA GLN A 794 1.27 -2.04 28.73
C GLN A 794 0.67 -3.46 28.87
N THR A 795 -0.24 -3.86 27.97
CA THR A 795 -0.92 -5.17 28.04
C THR A 795 -0.28 -6.27 27.19
N LEU A 796 -0.52 -7.53 27.57
CA LEU A 796 -0.02 -8.74 26.88
C LEU A 796 -0.46 -8.84 25.41
N SER A 797 -1.69 -8.37 25.13
CA SER A 797 -2.31 -8.42 23.80
C SER A 797 -1.52 -7.68 22.72
N TRP A 798 -0.75 -6.67 23.11
CA TRP A 798 0.07 -5.86 22.21
C TRP A 798 1.47 -6.45 21.95
N LEU A 799 2.01 -7.22 22.90
CA LEU A 799 3.34 -7.83 22.78
C LEU A 799 3.36 -9.01 21.80
N LEU A 800 2.29 -9.80 21.78
CA LEU A 800 2.18 -11.03 20.99
C LEU A 800 2.46 -10.81 19.48
N PRO A 801 1.82 -9.86 18.77
CA PRO A 801 2.11 -9.61 17.35
C PRO A 801 3.56 -9.15 17.11
N SER A 802 4.13 -8.38 18.03
CA SER A 802 5.50 -7.88 17.93
C SER A 802 6.54 -8.98 18.12
N LEU A 803 6.34 -9.87 19.09
CA LEU A 803 7.16 -11.06 19.31
C LEU A 803 7.11 -11.99 18.10
N PHE A 804 5.90 -12.26 17.61
CA PHE A 804 5.69 -13.09 16.43
C PHE A 804 6.40 -12.50 15.19
N LYS A 805 6.28 -11.20 14.96
CA LYS A 805 6.96 -10.50 13.85
C LYS A 805 8.49 -10.60 13.93
N HIS A 806 9.06 -10.57 15.14
CA HIS A 806 10.50 -10.73 15.32
C HIS A 806 10.94 -12.19 15.14
N ALA A 807 10.17 -13.15 15.66
CA ALA A 807 10.39 -14.57 15.44
C ALA A 807 10.32 -14.91 13.94
N ALA A 808 9.37 -14.33 13.20
CA ALA A 808 9.20 -14.51 11.76
C ALA A 808 10.26 -13.79 10.89
N SER A 809 11.29 -13.19 11.49
CA SER A 809 12.31 -12.41 10.76
C SER A 809 13.60 -13.18 10.53
N GLY A 810 14.17 -13.05 9.33
CA GLY A 810 15.41 -13.71 8.95
C GLY A 810 15.27 -15.24 8.99
N SER A 811 16.12 -15.90 9.78
CA SER A 811 16.19 -17.35 9.91
C SER A 811 15.08 -17.97 10.77
N GLY A 812 14.52 -17.23 11.73
CA GLY A 812 13.39 -17.70 12.54
C GLY A 812 12.10 -17.85 11.74
N ALA A 813 12.06 -17.31 10.51
CA ALA A 813 10.95 -17.50 9.58
C ALA A 813 10.71 -18.98 9.21
N LEU A 814 11.74 -19.85 9.30
CA LEU A 814 11.59 -21.30 9.07
C LEU A 814 10.66 -21.92 10.12
N ALA A 815 11.05 -21.86 11.39
CA ALA A 815 10.25 -22.40 12.50
C ALA A 815 8.84 -21.81 12.59
N VAL A 816 8.71 -20.50 12.33
CA VAL A 816 7.40 -19.83 12.40
C VAL A 816 6.48 -20.25 11.25
N ALA A 817 7.03 -20.45 10.06
CA ALA A 817 6.25 -20.91 8.91
C ALA A 817 5.76 -22.35 9.13
N GLU A 818 6.60 -23.24 9.68
CA GLU A 818 6.24 -24.62 9.99
C GLU A 818 5.24 -24.69 11.17
N GLY A 819 5.60 -24.16 12.33
CA GLY A 819 4.85 -24.36 13.58
C GLY A 819 3.61 -23.47 13.77
N PHE A 820 3.50 -22.38 13.02
CA PHE A 820 2.34 -21.47 13.14
C PHE A 820 1.67 -21.18 11.81
N GLY A 821 2.19 -21.74 10.71
CA GLY A 821 1.64 -21.49 9.39
C GLY A 821 0.21 -21.99 9.24
N PHE A 822 -0.16 -23.10 9.86
CA PHE A 822 -1.53 -23.61 9.83
C PHE A 822 -2.55 -22.61 10.41
N LEU A 823 -2.20 -21.90 11.50
CA LEU A 823 -3.05 -20.82 12.05
C LEU A 823 -3.22 -19.68 11.05
N HIS A 824 -2.22 -19.38 10.22
CA HIS A 824 -2.33 -18.41 9.14
C HIS A 824 -3.23 -18.92 8.01
N GLY A 825 -3.27 -20.23 7.78
CA GLY A 825 -4.20 -20.90 6.88
C GLY A 825 -5.64 -20.71 7.35
N ILE A 826 -5.91 -21.01 8.62
CA ILE A 826 -7.22 -20.74 9.25
C ILE A 826 -7.55 -19.26 9.13
N ALA A 827 -6.62 -18.37 9.48
CA ALA A 827 -6.83 -16.93 9.35
C ALA A 827 -7.12 -16.52 7.90
N SER A 828 -6.47 -17.14 6.91
CA SER A 828 -6.72 -16.89 5.49
C SER A 828 -8.12 -17.32 5.08
N ILE A 829 -8.57 -18.51 5.50
CA ILE A 829 -9.92 -19.03 5.26
C ILE A 829 -10.95 -18.12 5.93
N LEU A 830 -10.77 -17.80 7.22
CA LEU A 830 -11.67 -16.93 7.97
C LEU A 830 -11.76 -15.55 7.34
N ASN A 831 -10.62 -14.92 7.02
CA ASN A 831 -10.62 -13.63 6.33
C ASN A 831 -11.35 -13.74 4.99
N THR A 832 -11.13 -14.82 4.21
CA THR A 832 -11.69 -15.08 2.86
C THR A 832 -13.20 -15.35 2.85
N PHE A 833 -13.71 -16.21 3.72
CA PHE A 833 -15.12 -16.63 3.71
C PHE A 833 -15.97 -15.88 4.73
N PHE A 834 -15.36 -15.38 5.81
CA PHE A 834 -16.03 -14.74 6.94
C PHE A 834 -15.46 -13.34 7.24
N SER A 835 -15.16 -12.56 6.19
CA SER A 835 -14.48 -11.26 6.29
C SER A 835 -15.08 -10.33 7.34
N LYS A 836 -16.41 -10.23 7.45
CA LYS A 836 -17.06 -9.38 8.45
C LYS A 836 -16.73 -9.78 9.88
N THR A 837 -16.84 -11.07 10.19
CA THR A 837 -16.54 -11.61 11.52
C THR A 837 -15.05 -11.45 11.83
N SER A 838 -14.19 -11.82 10.87
CA SER A 838 -12.75 -11.65 11.01
C SER A 838 -12.35 -10.19 11.14
N TYR A 839 -13.02 -9.27 10.46
CA TYR A 839 -12.78 -7.85 10.58
C TYR A 839 -13.21 -7.28 11.92
N ARG A 840 -14.35 -7.68 12.48
CA ARG A 840 -14.76 -7.29 13.84
C ARG A 840 -13.81 -7.83 14.91
N LEU A 841 -13.38 -9.09 14.76
CA LEU A 841 -12.37 -9.70 15.63
C LEU A 841 -11.04 -8.96 15.50
N ASN A 842 -10.57 -8.73 14.27
CA ASN A 842 -9.34 -7.99 14.03
C ASN A 842 -9.46 -6.56 14.53
N GLN A 843 -10.55 -5.82 14.31
CA GLN A 843 -10.80 -4.52 14.93
C GLN A 843 -10.79 -4.62 16.46
N SER A 844 -11.20 -5.72 17.09
CA SER A 844 -11.06 -5.82 18.56
C SER A 844 -9.59 -5.86 19.01
N PHE A 845 -8.66 -6.25 18.12
CA PHE A 845 -7.21 -6.31 18.35
C PHE A 845 -6.40 -5.14 17.71
N ASP A 846 -6.82 -4.67 16.54
CA ASP A 846 -6.25 -3.62 15.66
C ASP A 846 -7.05 -2.32 15.74
N SER A 847 -8.21 -2.30 16.43
CA SER A 847 -8.92 -1.04 16.73
C SER A 847 -7.88 -0.09 17.25
N PRO A 848 -8.00 1.19 16.90
CA PRO A 848 -7.23 2.21 17.56
C PRO A 848 -7.55 2.22 19.06
N ARG A 849 -7.13 1.23 19.86
CA ARG A 849 -6.94 1.33 21.31
C ARG A 849 -5.82 2.33 21.65
N TRP A 850 -5.20 2.95 20.64
CA TRP A 850 -4.43 4.19 20.79
C TRP A 850 -5.33 5.44 20.89
N LEU A 851 -6.62 5.34 20.55
CA LEU A 851 -7.68 6.17 21.12
C LEU A 851 -8.01 5.66 22.54
N GLY A 852 -6.99 5.48 23.39
CA GLY A 852 -7.16 5.45 24.84
C GLY A 852 -7.59 6.83 25.34
N THR A 853 -7.34 7.19 26.60
CA THR A 853 -7.58 8.55 27.12
C THR A 853 -6.85 9.67 26.35
N THR A 854 -5.96 9.31 25.43
CA THR A 854 -5.34 10.19 24.44
C THR A 854 -6.40 10.96 23.63
N GLY A 855 -6.32 12.29 23.73
CA GLY A 855 -7.22 13.22 23.03
C GLY A 855 -8.51 13.57 23.79
N SER A 856 -8.84 12.93 24.92
CA SER A 856 -9.95 13.39 25.79
C SER A 856 -9.47 14.23 26.97
N ASP A 857 -8.20 14.08 27.34
CA ASP A 857 -7.57 14.91 28.38
C ASP A 857 -7.16 16.25 27.77
N THR A 858 -7.65 17.35 28.34
CA THR A 858 -7.30 18.73 27.94
C THR A 858 -6.42 19.41 29.00
N SER A 859 -6.08 18.72 30.09
CA SER A 859 -5.39 19.29 31.25
C SER A 859 -3.97 19.79 30.95
N TYR A 860 -3.36 19.32 29.87
CA TYR A 860 -2.05 19.77 29.43
C TYR A 860 -2.04 21.14 28.75
N LEU A 861 -3.21 21.67 28.35
CA LEU A 861 -3.32 23.03 27.84
C LEU A 861 -3.53 24.03 28.97
N SER A 862 -2.85 25.17 28.87
CA SER A 862 -3.17 26.33 29.70
C SER A 862 -4.60 26.80 29.42
N GLU A 863 -5.24 27.40 30.42
CA GLU A 863 -6.60 27.92 30.29
C GLU A 863 -6.70 28.93 29.13
N ALA A 864 -5.72 29.84 29.00
CA ALA A 864 -5.65 30.78 27.89
C ALA A 864 -5.69 30.10 26.51
N LYS A 865 -4.90 29.02 26.30
CA LYS A 865 -4.93 28.26 25.04
C LYS A 865 -6.27 27.56 24.82
N LYS A 866 -6.91 27.04 25.87
CA LYS A 866 -8.24 26.42 25.74
C LYS A 866 -9.27 27.43 25.22
N LEU A 867 -9.27 28.64 25.76
CA LEU A 867 -10.17 29.71 25.37
C LEU A 867 -9.89 30.22 23.95
N GLU A 868 -8.62 30.25 23.53
CA GLU A 868 -8.19 30.58 22.17
C GLU A 868 -8.78 29.60 21.15
N TYR A 869 -8.57 28.29 21.32
CA TYR A 869 -9.14 27.27 20.42
C TYR A 869 -10.66 27.26 20.44
N ALA A 870 -11.28 27.41 21.62
CA ALA A 870 -12.74 27.50 21.72
C ALA A 870 -13.29 28.72 20.97
N SER A 871 -12.61 29.87 21.04
CA SER A 871 -12.99 31.07 20.28
C SER A 871 -12.88 30.85 18.77
N GLY A 872 -11.82 30.18 18.31
CA GLY A 872 -11.66 29.84 16.88
C GLY A 872 -12.70 28.83 16.37
N ILE A 873 -13.19 27.93 17.22
CA ILE A 873 -14.32 27.04 16.86
C ILE A 873 -15.62 27.85 16.76
N LEU A 874 -15.86 28.76 17.71
CA LEU A 874 -17.08 29.55 17.81
C LEU A 874 -17.16 30.69 16.78
N SER A 875 -16.05 31.09 16.17
CA SER A 875 -16.06 32.04 15.04
C SER A 875 -16.65 31.44 13.77
N VAL A 876 -16.70 30.10 13.66
CA VAL A 876 -17.29 29.39 12.51
C VAL A 876 -18.66 28.80 12.85
N ILE A 877 -18.87 28.39 14.10
CA ILE A 877 -20.08 27.66 14.52
C ILE A 877 -20.90 28.50 15.49
N SER A 878 -22.13 28.85 15.10
CA SER A 878 -23.13 29.44 15.99
C SER A 878 -23.76 28.38 16.92
N LEU A 879 -23.89 28.73 18.20
CA LEU A 879 -24.56 27.92 19.22
C LEU A 879 -26.03 28.29 19.44
N ASP A 880 -26.55 29.28 18.72
CA ASP A 880 -27.90 29.77 18.94
C ASP A 880 -28.96 28.67 18.77
N GLY A 881 -29.89 28.61 19.74
CA GLY A 881 -30.95 27.60 19.83
C GLY A 881 -30.50 26.16 20.13
N LEU A 882 -29.20 25.88 20.22
CA LEU A 882 -28.69 24.51 20.37
C LEU A 882 -28.71 24.02 21.82
N LYS A 883 -29.10 22.75 22.00
CA LYS A 883 -28.92 21.99 23.24
C LYS A 883 -27.73 21.03 23.15
N GLU A 884 -27.50 20.47 21.97
CA GLU A 884 -26.48 19.46 21.74
C GLU A 884 -25.75 19.69 20.41
N LEU A 885 -24.44 19.48 20.40
CA LEU A 885 -23.61 19.54 19.21
C LEU A 885 -22.73 18.30 19.11
N VAL A 886 -22.61 17.73 17.92
CA VAL A 886 -21.74 16.58 17.66
C VAL A 886 -20.67 16.96 16.63
N PHE A 887 -19.41 16.87 17.01
CA PHE A 887 -18.29 16.91 16.06
C PHE A 887 -18.17 15.55 15.37
N VAL A 888 -18.28 15.54 14.05
CA VAL A 888 -18.27 14.33 13.22
C VAL A 888 -17.04 14.34 12.32
N GLY A 889 -15.91 13.85 12.85
CA GLY A 889 -14.74 13.55 12.04
C GLY A 889 -15.05 12.40 11.08
N HIS A 890 -14.28 12.19 10.02
CA HIS A 890 -14.48 11.03 9.15
C HIS A 890 -13.26 10.12 9.09
N GLY A 891 -13.52 8.86 8.76
CA GLY A 891 -12.52 7.84 8.50
C GLY A 891 -13.05 6.79 7.54
N SER A 892 -12.20 5.83 7.19
CA SER A 892 -12.57 4.74 6.27
C SER A 892 -12.14 3.37 6.77
N ASP A 893 -12.91 2.36 6.34
CA ASP A 893 -12.61 0.96 6.55
C ASP A 893 -11.94 0.39 5.29
N ALA A 894 -10.62 0.57 5.21
CA ALA A 894 -9.83 0.05 4.11
C ALA A 894 -8.80 -0.99 4.60
N SER A 895 -9.08 -2.26 4.34
CA SER A 895 -8.16 -3.35 4.62
C SER A 895 -7.20 -3.61 3.45
N ASN A 896 -5.96 -4.02 3.75
CA ASN A 896 -4.99 -4.51 2.77
C ASN A 896 -4.62 -3.55 1.60
N THR A 897 -4.72 -2.24 1.82
CA THR A 897 -4.34 -1.22 0.81
C THR A 897 -3.07 -0.47 1.22
N PRO A 898 -2.10 -0.26 0.31
CA PRO A 898 -0.95 0.61 0.58
C PRO A 898 -1.34 2.10 0.58
N PHE A 899 -2.40 2.48 -0.15
CA PHE A 899 -2.92 3.84 -0.28
C PHE A 899 -4.09 4.09 0.67
N ARG A 900 -3.99 3.68 1.94
CA ARG A 900 -5.12 3.84 2.89
C ARG A 900 -5.49 5.30 3.11
N SER A 901 -4.50 6.18 3.23
CA SER A 901 -4.75 7.60 3.50
C SER A 901 -5.55 8.29 2.41
N MET A 902 -5.58 7.75 1.18
CA MET A 902 -6.49 8.19 0.10
C MET A 902 -7.96 8.25 0.56
N TYR A 903 -8.35 7.34 1.44
CA TYR A 903 -9.72 7.21 1.94
C TYR A 903 -9.90 7.88 3.31
N GLU A 904 -8.84 8.37 3.94
CA GLU A 904 -8.92 9.09 5.21
C GLU A 904 -9.10 10.60 4.97
N CYS A 905 -8.99 11.44 6.00
CA CYS A 905 -9.23 12.88 5.91
C CYS A 905 -8.00 13.65 5.40
N GLY A 906 -8.15 14.35 4.27
CA GLY A 906 -7.11 15.26 3.76
C GLY A 906 -6.81 16.43 4.70
N ALA A 907 -7.85 17.01 5.31
CA ALA A 907 -7.70 18.08 6.30
C ALA A 907 -7.07 17.60 7.63
N CYS A 908 -6.96 16.29 7.87
CA CYS A 908 -6.23 15.72 9.01
C CYS A 908 -4.88 15.12 8.60
N GLY A 909 -4.31 15.56 7.46
CA GLY A 909 -3.02 15.08 6.98
C GLY A 909 -3.05 13.64 6.47
N GLY A 910 -4.20 13.14 6.01
CA GLY A 910 -4.39 11.75 5.59
C GLY A 910 -4.62 10.76 6.74
N ASN A 911 -5.04 11.26 7.90
CA ASN A 911 -5.40 10.46 9.08
C ASN A 911 -6.92 10.46 9.34
N ASN A 912 -7.35 9.58 10.22
CA ASN A 912 -8.74 9.51 10.67
C ASN A 912 -9.07 10.72 11.55
N GLY A 913 -10.17 11.42 11.25
CA GLY A 913 -10.58 12.66 11.92
C GLY A 913 -11.26 12.49 13.29
N LEU A 914 -11.56 11.27 13.73
CA LEU A 914 -12.22 11.02 15.03
C LEU A 914 -11.41 11.57 16.21
N LEU A 915 -10.07 11.53 16.14
CA LEU A 915 -9.23 12.07 17.21
C LEU A 915 -9.44 13.58 17.40
N ASN A 916 -9.51 14.34 16.32
CA ASN A 916 -9.75 15.78 16.38
C ASN A 916 -11.17 16.07 16.85
N ALA A 917 -12.16 15.31 16.37
CA ALA A 917 -13.54 15.43 16.83
C ALA A 917 -13.67 15.19 18.34
N ARG A 918 -12.99 14.15 18.86
CA ARG A 918 -12.92 13.87 20.30
C ARG A 918 -12.30 15.04 21.05
N PHE A 919 -11.15 15.52 20.60
CA PHE A 919 -10.46 16.59 21.29
C PHE A 919 -11.27 17.88 21.31
N ALA A 920 -11.89 18.25 20.18
CA ALA A 920 -12.80 19.39 20.10
C ALA A 920 -13.99 19.23 21.07
N ALA A 921 -14.63 18.06 21.11
CA ALA A 921 -15.73 17.80 22.04
C ALA A 921 -15.30 17.89 23.51
N SER A 922 -14.15 17.29 23.86
CA SER A 922 -13.61 17.35 25.22
C SER A 922 -13.18 18.77 25.62
N LEU A 923 -12.60 19.55 24.71
CA LEU A 923 -12.27 20.95 24.91
C LEU A 923 -13.52 21.80 25.18
N MET A 924 -14.55 21.65 24.35
CA MET A 924 -15.79 22.44 24.46
C MET A 924 -16.62 22.07 25.71
N ASN A 925 -16.43 20.87 26.27
CA ASN A 925 -17.02 20.47 27.55
C ASN A 925 -16.17 20.82 28.78
N ASP A 926 -14.97 21.39 28.61
CA ASP A 926 -14.13 21.83 29.73
C ASP A 926 -14.86 22.92 30.54
N LYS A 927 -14.73 22.88 31.87
CA LYS A 927 -15.43 23.80 32.77
C LYS A 927 -15.08 25.27 32.48
N ALA A 928 -13.81 25.57 32.20
CA ALA A 928 -13.38 26.94 31.92
C ALA A 928 -13.98 27.45 30.60
N VAL A 929 -14.00 26.58 29.58
CA VAL A 929 -14.59 26.90 28.27
C VAL A 929 -16.11 27.09 28.37
N GLN A 930 -16.81 26.24 29.12
CA GLN A 930 -18.26 26.37 29.34
C GLN A 930 -18.63 27.66 30.11
N SER A 931 -17.83 28.06 31.09
CA SER A 931 -18.01 29.36 31.77
C SER A 931 -17.79 30.52 30.81
N PHE A 932 -16.72 30.48 30.01
CA PHE A 932 -16.43 31.49 29.00
C PHE A 932 -17.53 31.61 27.95
N ILE A 933 -18.08 30.49 27.47
CA ILE A 933 -19.20 30.47 26.51
C ILE A 933 -20.42 31.19 27.09
N ARG A 934 -20.72 30.94 28.37
CA ARG A 934 -21.82 31.57 29.08
C ARG A 934 -21.62 33.07 29.26
N GLU A 935 -20.42 33.47 29.68
CA GLU A 935 -20.11 34.87 30.00
C GLU A 935 -19.98 35.74 28.74
N LYS A 936 -19.30 35.25 27.71
CA LYS A 936 -19.00 36.03 26.50
C LYS A 936 -20.10 35.97 25.45
N TYR A 937 -20.70 34.80 25.23
CA TYR A 937 -21.67 34.58 24.15
C TYR A 937 -23.11 34.37 24.65
N GLY A 938 -23.33 34.33 25.97
CA GLY A 938 -24.67 34.19 26.55
C GLY A 938 -25.30 32.79 26.43
N PHE A 939 -24.59 31.80 25.88
CA PHE A 939 -25.10 30.44 25.72
C PHE A 939 -24.77 29.59 26.96
N ALA A 940 -25.77 28.93 27.55
CA ALA A 940 -25.57 28.09 28.72
C ALA A 940 -26.07 26.66 28.50
N GLY A 941 -25.21 25.68 28.77
CA GLY A 941 -25.63 24.27 28.91
C GLY A 941 -25.60 23.44 27.63
N VAL A 942 -24.98 23.91 26.55
CA VAL A 942 -24.79 23.11 25.33
C VAL A 942 -23.84 21.94 25.60
N LYS A 943 -24.27 20.72 25.26
CA LYS A 943 -23.46 19.50 25.38
C LYS A 943 -22.78 19.14 24.08
N PHE A 944 -21.48 18.84 24.15
CA PHE A 944 -20.67 18.49 22.99
C PHE A 944 -20.35 16.99 22.97
N TYR A 945 -20.46 16.35 21.81
CA TYR A 945 -20.15 14.93 21.60
C TYR A 945 -19.23 14.75 20.40
N ALA A 946 -18.60 13.57 20.31
CA ALA A 946 -17.76 13.19 19.17
C ALA A 946 -18.28 11.90 18.52
N ALA A 947 -18.27 11.91 17.19
CA ALA A 947 -18.59 10.76 16.36
C ALA A 947 -17.66 10.69 15.15
N GLN A 948 -17.68 9.55 14.48
CA GLN A 948 -17.00 9.30 13.22
C GLN A 948 -18.02 9.00 12.13
N HIS A 949 -17.92 9.69 11.00
CA HIS A 949 -18.51 9.25 9.76
C HIS A 949 -17.59 8.20 9.10
N ASN A 950 -18.03 6.95 9.05
CA ASN A 950 -17.36 5.89 8.30
C ASN A 950 -17.75 5.99 6.82
N THR A 951 -16.89 6.65 6.05
CA THR A 951 -17.09 6.93 4.62
C THR A 951 -17.24 5.68 3.75
N THR A 952 -16.80 4.51 4.21
CA THR A 952 -16.92 3.27 3.43
C THR A 952 -18.24 2.55 3.71
N LEU A 953 -18.81 2.78 4.89
CA LEU A 953 -20.07 2.16 5.32
C LEU A 953 -21.26 3.12 5.27
N ALA A 954 -21.05 4.43 5.06
CA ALA A 954 -22.04 5.50 5.23
C ALA A 954 -22.74 5.42 6.60
N SER A 955 -21.96 5.16 7.65
CA SER A 955 -22.49 5.03 9.01
C SER A 955 -21.90 6.07 9.93
N LEU A 956 -22.74 6.55 10.85
CA LEU A 956 -22.31 7.38 11.97
C LEU A 956 -21.98 6.48 13.16
N GLU A 957 -20.72 6.48 13.58
CA GLU A 957 -20.22 5.67 14.69
C GLU A 957 -19.82 6.59 15.85
N LEU A 958 -20.41 6.42 17.03
CA LEU A 958 -20.02 7.19 18.21
C LEU A 958 -18.61 6.84 18.67
N ASP A 959 -17.95 7.83 19.27
CA ASP A 959 -16.68 7.58 19.95
C ASP A 959 -16.86 6.50 21.05
N PRO A 960 -16.11 5.39 21.00
CA PRO A 960 -16.21 4.33 21.99
C PRO A 960 -15.97 4.76 23.45
N LEU A 961 -15.18 5.81 23.68
CA LEU A 961 -14.87 6.29 25.03
C LEU A 961 -15.97 7.17 25.62
N LEU A 962 -16.66 7.92 24.77
CA LEU A 962 -17.76 8.79 25.19
C LEU A 962 -19.10 8.05 25.17
N LYS A 963 -19.11 6.75 24.83
CA LYS A 963 -20.32 5.95 24.66
C LYS A 963 -21.18 5.88 25.93
N ASN A 964 -20.55 5.77 27.10
CA ASN A 964 -21.28 5.74 28.38
C ASN A 964 -21.87 7.11 28.71
N GLU A 965 -21.07 8.18 28.62
CA GLU A 965 -21.54 9.55 28.84
C GLU A 965 -22.66 9.93 27.86
N PHE A 966 -22.56 9.50 26.60
CA PHE A 966 -23.60 9.66 25.60
C PHE A 966 -24.87 8.87 25.97
N ALA A 967 -24.73 7.60 26.36
CA ALA A 967 -25.87 6.77 26.75
C ALA A 967 -26.63 7.35 27.96
N GLU A 968 -25.93 7.97 28.90
CA GLU A 968 -26.55 8.59 30.08
C GLU A 968 -27.13 9.97 29.76
N ASN A 969 -26.39 10.84 29.09
CA ASN A 969 -26.69 12.28 29.04
C ASN A 969 -27.29 12.79 27.73
N ALA A 970 -27.14 12.08 26.61
CA ALA A 970 -27.66 12.54 25.32
C ALA A 970 -29.19 12.47 25.26
N SER A 971 -29.81 13.39 24.52
CA SER A 971 -31.25 13.42 24.31
C SER A 971 -31.75 12.16 23.58
N PHE A 972 -33.03 11.83 23.78
CA PHE A 972 -33.66 10.72 23.05
C PHE A 972 -33.60 10.92 21.53
N THR A 973 -33.77 12.16 21.07
CA THR A 973 -33.67 12.52 19.65
C THR A 973 -32.30 12.18 19.09
N LEU A 974 -31.21 12.58 19.77
CA LEU A 974 -29.85 12.31 19.32
C LEU A 974 -29.52 10.82 19.36
N LYS A 975 -29.94 10.10 20.42
CA LYS A 975 -29.80 8.64 20.53
C LYS A 975 -30.50 7.91 19.38
N SER A 976 -31.75 8.28 19.09
CA SER A 976 -32.52 7.70 18.00
C SER A 976 -31.89 8.00 16.63
N LEU A 977 -31.40 9.22 16.42
CA LEU A 977 -30.71 9.60 15.20
C LEU A 977 -29.44 8.75 14.98
N VAL A 978 -28.56 8.65 15.98
CA VAL A 978 -27.35 7.83 15.88
C VAL A 978 -27.70 6.37 15.61
N GLU A 979 -28.72 5.81 16.26
CA GLU A 979 -29.15 4.45 16.02
C GLU A 979 -29.65 4.25 14.57
N GLN A 980 -30.49 5.16 14.06
CA GLN A 980 -30.95 5.13 12.66
C GLN A 980 -29.78 5.23 11.68
N LEU A 981 -28.81 6.10 11.95
CA LEU A 981 -27.64 6.34 11.12
C LEU A 981 -26.55 5.27 11.24
N SER A 982 -26.57 4.48 12.32
CA SER A 982 -25.73 3.28 12.47
C SER A 982 -26.18 2.14 11.53
N TYR A 983 -27.44 2.18 11.09
CA TYR A 983 -28.09 1.12 10.30
C TYR A 983 -28.63 1.59 8.96
N LEU A 984 -28.24 2.78 8.48
CA LEU A 984 -28.73 3.32 7.21
C LEU A 984 -28.66 2.24 6.11
N PRO A 985 -29.77 1.97 5.41
CA PRO A 985 -29.77 1.02 4.33
C PRO A 985 -28.75 1.48 3.30
N LYS A 986 -27.88 0.54 2.93
CA LYS A 986 -26.71 0.58 2.04
C LYS A 986 -26.93 1.11 0.62
N ARG A 987 -28.07 1.78 0.38
CA ARG A 987 -28.41 2.51 -0.83
C ARG A 987 -27.81 3.90 -0.70
N ASN A 988 -27.14 4.35 -1.76
CA ASN A 988 -26.66 5.71 -1.96
C ASN A 988 -25.22 6.01 -1.49
N PHE A 989 -24.27 5.14 -1.83
CA PHE A 989 -23.03 5.65 -2.46
C PHE A 989 -23.27 5.58 -3.94
N PRO A 990 -22.88 6.59 -4.75
CA PRO A 990 -23.39 6.83 -6.10
C PRO A 990 -23.63 5.50 -6.81
N THR A 991 -24.86 5.01 -6.67
CA THR A 991 -25.35 3.92 -7.47
C THR A 991 -25.56 4.62 -8.78
N SER A 992 -24.56 4.54 -9.65
CA SER A 992 -24.75 4.22 -11.07
C SER A 992 -25.80 5.01 -11.87
N GLU A 993 -26.36 6.09 -11.35
CA GLU A 993 -27.38 6.88 -12.01
C GLU A 993 -26.74 8.13 -12.63
N ASN A 994 -25.56 8.58 -12.15
CA ASN A 994 -24.89 9.76 -12.71
C ASN A 994 -23.33 9.75 -12.69
N LEU A 995 -22.70 8.59 -12.45
CA LEU A 995 -21.38 8.29 -13.02
C LEU A 995 -21.67 7.25 -14.08
N ILE A 996 -21.38 7.59 -15.35
CA ILE A 996 -21.79 6.86 -16.54
C ILE A 996 -21.66 5.34 -16.33
N ASP A 997 -22.75 4.63 -16.62
CA ASP A 997 -22.89 3.16 -16.66
C ASP A 997 -21.79 2.35 -15.95
N VAL A 998 -21.78 2.35 -14.62
CA VAL A 998 -20.96 1.38 -13.88
C VAL A 998 -21.49 -0.02 -14.20
N PRO A 999 -20.68 -0.94 -14.76
CA PRO A 999 -21.17 -2.25 -15.17
C PRO A 999 -21.81 -3.00 -14.01
N LYS A 1000 -22.96 -3.66 -14.26
CA LYS A 1000 -23.70 -4.52 -13.30
C LYS A 1000 -22.85 -5.60 -12.60
N SER A 1001 -21.60 -5.81 -13.04
CA SER A 1001 -20.62 -6.74 -12.47
C SER A 1001 -19.86 -6.26 -11.24
N VAL A 1002 -19.97 -4.98 -10.82
CA VAL A 1002 -19.27 -4.49 -9.62
C VAL A 1002 -19.97 -4.99 -8.35
N PRO A 1003 -19.28 -5.68 -7.42
CA PRO A 1003 -19.88 -6.17 -6.18
C PRO A 1003 -20.40 -5.03 -5.31
N LYS A 1004 -21.54 -5.24 -4.60
CA LYS A 1004 -22.07 -4.29 -3.61
C LYS A 1004 -20.99 -3.90 -2.58
N PHE A 1005 -20.52 -2.64 -2.63
CA PHE A 1005 -19.38 -2.09 -1.87
C PHE A 1005 -19.46 -2.35 -0.35
N SER A 1006 -20.65 -2.24 0.26
CA SER A 1006 -20.88 -2.34 1.70
C SER A 1006 -20.74 -3.74 2.33
N GLN A 1007 -20.47 -4.79 1.55
CA GLN A 1007 -20.07 -6.10 2.10
C GLN A 1007 -18.54 -6.29 2.08
N SER A 1008 -17.77 -5.34 1.51
CA SER A 1008 -16.40 -5.54 1.05
C SER A 1008 -15.33 -4.65 1.70
N ALA A 1009 -15.68 -3.58 2.42
CA ALA A 1009 -14.73 -2.68 3.10
C ALA A 1009 -13.73 -3.43 4.02
N SER A 1010 -14.28 -4.37 4.78
CA SER A 1010 -13.59 -5.27 5.70
C SER A 1010 -12.83 -6.41 5.03
N ALA A 1011 -13.08 -6.65 3.74
CA ALA A 1011 -12.56 -7.79 3.04
C ALA A 1011 -11.20 -7.50 2.42
N TRP A 1012 -10.19 -8.28 2.82
CA TRP A 1012 -8.82 -8.11 2.34
C TRP A 1012 -8.59 -8.35 0.84
N TRP A 1013 -9.56 -8.92 0.10
CA TRP A 1013 -9.51 -9.02 -1.38
C TRP A 1013 -9.99 -7.76 -2.09
N GLN A 1014 -10.62 -6.83 -1.38
CA GLN A 1014 -11.22 -5.65 -1.99
C GLN A 1014 -10.12 -4.67 -2.42
N VAL A 1015 -10.05 -4.42 -3.73
CA VAL A 1015 -9.09 -3.45 -4.30
C VAL A 1015 -9.64 -2.02 -4.32
N PHE A 1016 -10.96 -1.86 -4.34
CA PHE A 1016 -11.67 -0.57 -4.25
C PHE A 1016 -12.66 -0.59 -3.08
N PRO A 1017 -12.25 -0.28 -1.82
CA PRO A 1017 -13.20 -0.24 -0.70
C PRO A 1017 -14.35 0.76 -0.96
N GLU A 1018 -14.02 1.88 -1.61
CA GLU A 1018 -14.88 2.97 -2.04
C GLU A 1018 -14.17 3.77 -3.16
N TRP A 1019 -14.81 4.82 -3.68
CA TRP A 1019 -14.26 5.71 -4.71
C TRP A 1019 -13.30 6.78 -4.20
N GLY A 1020 -13.11 6.88 -2.88
CA GLY A 1020 -12.41 8.02 -2.27
C GLY A 1020 -13.09 9.32 -2.68
N LEU A 1021 -12.30 10.29 -3.13
CA LEU A 1021 -12.76 11.62 -3.56
C LEU A 1021 -12.90 11.74 -5.08
N SER A 1022 -13.01 10.61 -5.79
CA SER A 1022 -13.25 10.61 -7.23
C SER A 1022 -14.56 11.32 -7.55
N GLY A 1023 -14.51 12.27 -8.48
CA GLY A 1023 -15.66 13.09 -8.89
C GLY A 1023 -15.79 14.44 -8.18
N ASN A 1024 -14.90 14.75 -7.23
CA ASN A 1024 -14.82 16.09 -6.65
C ASN A 1024 -14.65 17.16 -7.76
N ALA A 1025 -15.35 18.28 -7.65
CA ALA A 1025 -15.38 19.32 -8.68
C ALA A 1025 -15.52 20.75 -8.13
N ALA A 1026 -16.27 20.94 -7.06
CA ALA A 1026 -16.55 22.27 -6.52
C ALA A 1026 -16.54 22.33 -4.99
N CYS A 1027 -16.58 23.54 -4.46
CA CYS A 1027 -16.82 23.85 -3.05
C CYS A 1027 -17.88 24.95 -2.94
N VAL A 1028 -18.75 24.86 -1.93
CA VAL A 1028 -19.62 25.95 -1.51
C VAL A 1028 -19.20 26.41 -0.12
N ILE A 1029 -18.90 27.70 0.01
CA ILE A 1029 -18.60 28.42 1.25
C ILE A 1029 -19.75 29.38 1.50
N GLY A 1030 -20.62 29.06 2.45
CA GLY A 1030 -21.81 29.85 2.72
C GLY A 1030 -22.75 29.13 3.69
N PRO A 1031 -23.87 29.75 4.07
CA PRO A 1031 -24.80 29.15 5.01
C PRO A 1031 -25.41 27.87 4.43
N ARG A 1032 -25.60 26.83 5.28
CA ARG A 1032 -26.16 25.53 4.86
C ARG A 1032 -27.47 25.64 4.07
N ILE A 1033 -28.27 26.68 4.30
CA ILE A 1033 -29.54 26.94 3.60
C ILE A 1033 -29.41 26.88 2.07
N LEU A 1034 -28.27 27.30 1.51
CA LEU A 1034 -28.00 27.31 0.06
C LEU A 1034 -27.92 25.93 -0.58
N THR A 1035 -27.73 24.90 0.24
CA THR A 1035 -27.41 23.54 -0.25
C THR A 1035 -28.25 22.46 0.41
N GLN A 1036 -29.13 22.82 1.34
CA GLN A 1036 -29.86 21.86 2.19
C GLN A 1036 -30.80 20.96 1.38
N ASN A 1037 -31.41 21.48 0.31
CA ASN A 1037 -32.42 20.78 -0.49
C ASN A 1037 -31.89 20.29 -1.85
N ILE A 1038 -30.58 20.37 -2.07
CA ILE A 1038 -29.95 20.02 -3.35
C ILE A 1038 -29.21 18.69 -3.21
N ASN A 1039 -29.40 17.80 -4.19
CA ASN A 1039 -28.55 16.62 -4.32
C ASN A 1039 -27.26 16.98 -5.05
N LEU A 1040 -26.19 17.21 -4.28
CA LEU A 1040 -24.87 17.58 -4.80
C LEU A 1040 -24.04 16.38 -5.29
N ARG A 1041 -24.64 15.18 -5.25
CA ARG A 1041 -24.09 13.92 -5.76
C ARG A 1041 -22.70 13.61 -5.19
N SER A 1042 -22.37 14.09 -4.00
CA SER A 1042 -21.04 13.95 -3.39
C SER A 1042 -19.89 14.49 -4.27
N ARG A 1043 -20.11 15.57 -5.03
CA ARG A 1043 -19.09 16.24 -5.86
C ARG A 1043 -18.59 17.56 -5.29
N VAL A 1044 -19.28 18.07 -4.27
CA VAL A 1044 -19.10 19.42 -3.74
C VAL A 1044 -18.63 19.37 -2.29
N PHE A 1045 -17.53 20.06 -1.99
CA PHE A 1045 -17.07 20.26 -0.61
C PHE A 1045 -17.93 21.33 0.06
N LEU A 1046 -18.36 21.12 1.30
CA LEU A 1046 -19.29 22.01 1.99
C LEU A 1046 -18.67 22.61 3.25
N HIS A 1047 -18.51 23.94 3.25
CA HIS A 1047 -18.05 24.71 4.40
C HIS A 1047 -19.11 25.74 4.80
N ASP A 1048 -19.54 25.71 6.05
CA ASP A 1048 -20.47 26.72 6.56
C ASP A 1048 -19.71 28.02 6.85
N TYR A 1049 -20.32 29.13 6.45
CA TYR A 1049 -19.77 30.48 6.61
C TYR A 1049 -20.91 31.50 6.61
N SER A 1050 -20.80 32.54 7.45
CA SER A 1050 -21.77 33.63 7.57
C SER A 1050 -21.02 34.96 7.58
N TRP A 1051 -21.13 35.72 6.49
CA TRP A 1051 -20.32 36.92 6.27
C TRP A 1051 -20.72 38.11 7.14
N ASP A 1052 -21.96 38.12 7.64
CA ASP A 1052 -22.53 39.11 8.55
C ASP A 1052 -21.83 39.12 9.91
N SER A 1053 -21.41 37.93 10.37
CA SER A 1053 -20.68 37.74 11.62
C SER A 1053 -19.16 37.94 11.51
N ASP A 1054 -18.64 38.14 10.30
CA ASP A 1054 -17.20 38.22 9.98
C ASP A 1054 -16.85 39.62 9.47
N GLU A 1055 -16.92 40.63 10.34
CA GLU A 1055 -16.72 42.06 10.00
C GLU A 1055 -15.43 42.29 9.20
N ASP A 1056 -14.30 41.75 9.68
CA ASP A 1056 -12.96 41.95 9.09
C ASP A 1056 -12.58 40.88 8.03
N SER A 1057 -13.51 40.01 7.64
CA SER A 1057 -13.28 38.88 6.71
C SER A 1057 -12.20 37.87 7.16
N GLN A 1058 -11.79 37.89 8.43
CA GLN A 1058 -10.71 37.03 8.95
C GLN A 1058 -11.09 35.55 8.92
N THR A 1059 -12.37 35.24 9.14
CA THR A 1059 -12.86 33.86 9.06
C THR A 1059 -12.79 33.36 7.62
N LEU A 1060 -13.22 34.17 6.64
CA LEU A 1060 -13.10 33.83 5.22
C LEU A 1060 -11.64 33.67 4.78
N ILE A 1061 -10.74 34.56 5.21
CA ILE A 1061 -9.29 34.45 4.94
C ILE A 1061 -8.74 33.11 5.46
N SER A 1062 -9.15 32.71 6.67
CA SER A 1062 -8.75 31.44 7.29
C SER A 1062 -9.29 30.23 6.53
N ILE A 1063 -10.57 30.27 6.12
CA ILE A 1063 -11.20 29.22 5.31
C ILE A 1063 -10.49 29.05 3.96
N LEU A 1064 -10.19 30.16 3.28
CA LEU A 1064 -9.50 30.15 2.00
C LEU A 1064 -8.05 29.66 2.15
N SER A 1065 -7.32 30.15 3.15
CA SER A 1065 -5.90 29.82 3.35
C SER A 1065 -5.66 28.39 3.84
N GLY A 1066 -6.58 27.83 4.63
CA GLY A 1066 -6.47 26.48 5.17
C GLY A 1066 -7.27 25.46 4.35
N PRO A 1067 -8.58 25.28 4.65
CA PRO A 1067 -9.48 24.37 3.93
C PRO A 1067 -9.46 24.55 2.41
N GLY A 1068 -9.47 25.78 1.91
CA GLY A 1068 -9.48 26.12 0.49
C GLY A 1068 -8.30 25.53 -0.27
N MET A 1069 -7.10 25.73 0.27
CA MET A 1069 -5.88 25.08 -0.24
C MET A 1069 -6.02 23.55 -0.22
N VAL A 1070 -6.41 22.95 0.90
CA VAL A 1070 -6.55 21.48 1.00
C VAL A 1070 -7.51 20.91 -0.07
N MET A 1071 -8.63 21.59 -0.33
CA MET A 1071 -9.59 21.18 -1.37
C MET A 1071 -8.97 21.28 -2.77
N GLN A 1072 -8.22 22.34 -3.06
CA GLN A 1072 -7.50 22.48 -4.34
C GLN A 1072 -6.47 21.36 -4.51
N MET A 1073 -5.69 21.06 -3.47
CA MET A 1073 -4.64 20.02 -3.53
C MET A 1073 -5.25 18.64 -3.82
N ILE A 1074 -6.37 18.32 -3.17
CA ILE A 1074 -7.13 17.09 -3.42
C ILE A 1074 -7.62 17.07 -4.87
N ASN A 1075 -8.28 18.14 -5.35
CA ASN A 1075 -8.80 18.21 -6.71
C ASN A 1075 -7.69 18.03 -7.76
N ALA A 1076 -6.58 18.75 -7.60
CA ALA A 1076 -5.41 18.66 -8.46
C ALA A 1076 -4.85 17.23 -8.54
N ALA A 1077 -4.73 16.52 -7.41
CA ALA A 1077 -4.21 15.15 -7.38
C ALA A 1077 -5.07 14.16 -8.18
N TYR A 1078 -6.40 14.31 -8.16
CA TYR A 1078 -7.30 13.48 -8.97
C TYR A 1078 -7.27 13.89 -10.45
N ASN A 1079 -7.28 15.20 -10.74
CA ASN A 1079 -7.21 15.73 -12.11
C ASN A 1079 -5.95 15.24 -12.84
N ILE A 1080 -4.76 15.41 -12.24
CA ILE A 1080 -3.51 15.03 -12.89
C ILE A 1080 -3.37 13.51 -13.08
N THR A 1081 -3.96 12.73 -12.18
CA THR A 1081 -3.90 11.27 -12.31
C THR A 1081 -4.75 10.77 -13.49
N ILE A 1082 -5.83 11.47 -13.86
CA ILE A 1082 -6.66 11.09 -15.01
C ILE A 1082 -6.16 11.68 -16.33
N THR A 1083 -5.58 12.88 -16.34
CA THR A 1083 -5.03 13.51 -17.55
C THR A 1083 -3.66 12.96 -17.92
N ASN A 1084 -2.87 12.51 -16.93
CA ASN A 1084 -1.59 11.82 -17.16
C ASN A 1084 -1.39 10.58 -16.27
N PRO A 1085 -2.14 9.50 -16.52
CA PRO A 1085 -2.09 8.29 -15.69
C PRO A 1085 -0.75 7.55 -15.77
N GLN A 1086 0.03 7.71 -16.84
CA GLN A 1086 1.30 7.01 -17.00
C GLN A 1086 2.35 7.49 -16.00
N ASN A 1087 2.33 8.79 -15.69
CA ASN A 1087 3.28 9.41 -14.79
C ASN A 1087 2.72 9.56 -13.36
N PHE A 1088 1.44 9.93 -13.22
CA PHE A 1088 0.87 10.32 -11.93
C PHE A 1088 -0.06 9.28 -11.30
N SER A 1089 -0.26 8.12 -11.94
CA SER A 1089 -0.98 7.00 -11.29
C SER A 1089 -0.02 5.99 -10.67
N SER A 1090 -0.53 5.16 -9.75
CA SER A 1090 0.20 3.95 -9.30
C SER A 1090 -0.13 2.70 -10.10
N SER A 1091 -0.77 2.84 -11.26
CA SER A 1091 -1.20 1.72 -12.10
C SER A 1091 -2.08 0.72 -11.32
N ASP A 1092 -2.04 -0.55 -11.71
CA ASP A 1092 -2.90 -1.62 -11.23
C ASP A 1092 -2.54 -2.11 -9.81
N LYS A 1093 -3.45 -1.83 -8.87
CA LYS A 1093 -3.34 -2.18 -7.45
C LYS A 1093 -3.11 -3.66 -7.17
N THR A 1094 -3.57 -4.57 -8.03
CA THR A 1094 -3.42 -6.03 -7.82
C THR A 1094 -1.97 -6.50 -7.92
N ARG A 1095 -1.11 -5.71 -8.57
CA ARG A 1095 0.32 -5.99 -8.82
C ARG A 1095 1.26 -5.20 -7.93
N HIS A 1096 0.74 -4.29 -7.12
CA HIS A 1096 1.54 -3.47 -6.20
C HIS A 1096 2.45 -4.33 -5.31
N ASN A 1097 3.71 -3.96 -5.26
CA ASN A 1097 4.72 -4.51 -4.37
C ASN A 1097 5.27 -3.39 -3.51
N VAL A 1098 4.86 -3.35 -2.25
CA VAL A 1098 5.11 -2.21 -1.36
C VAL A 1098 6.60 -2.03 -1.06
N LEU A 1099 7.07 -0.79 -1.11
CA LEU A 1099 8.39 -0.37 -0.65
C LEU A 1099 8.28 0.57 0.57
N GLY A 1100 8.13 0.01 1.77
CA GLY A 1100 7.95 0.84 2.97
C GLY A 1100 6.72 1.75 2.85
N GLU A 1101 6.83 3.02 3.23
CA GLU A 1101 5.86 4.07 2.88
C GLU A 1101 6.37 4.96 1.75
N ALA A 1102 7.44 4.56 1.04
CA ALA A 1102 7.99 5.36 -0.06
C ALA A 1102 7.24 5.15 -1.39
N GLY A 1103 6.30 4.21 -1.47
CA GLY A 1103 5.56 3.92 -2.71
C GLY A 1103 5.39 2.43 -2.98
N VAL A 1104 4.94 2.13 -4.18
CA VAL A 1104 4.71 0.77 -4.69
C VAL A 1104 5.51 0.53 -5.96
N LEU A 1105 5.99 -0.70 -6.09
CA LEU A 1105 6.57 -1.23 -7.31
C LEU A 1105 5.53 -1.98 -8.13
N LEU A 1106 5.72 -1.97 -9.45
CA LEU A 1106 5.10 -2.94 -10.34
C LEU A 1106 6.10 -4.08 -10.58
N GLY A 1107 5.77 -5.26 -10.08
CA GLY A 1107 6.58 -6.45 -10.31
C GLY A 1107 7.93 -6.46 -9.58
N SER A 1108 8.93 -7.05 -10.25
CA SER A 1108 10.24 -7.39 -9.72
C SER A 1108 11.36 -6.45 -10.16
N GLU A 1109 11.17 -5.75 -11.30
CA GLU A 1109 12.14 -4.84 -11.91
C GLU A 1109 11.55 -3.44 -12.20
N GLY A 1110 10.25 -3.20 -11.91
CA GLY A 1110 9.58 -1.95 -12.28
C GLY A 1110 9.97 -0.69 -11.49
N GLY A 1111 9.48 0.46 -11.98
CA GLY A 1111 9.64 1.77 -11.35
C GLY A 1111 8.85 1.93 -10.04
N LEU A 1112 9.24 2.93 -9.24
CA LEU A 1112 8.55 3.29 -8.00
C LEU A 1112 7.41 4.27 -8.31
N TYR A 1113 6.20 3.94 -7.89
CA TYR A 1113 5.01 4.78 -8.07
C TYR A 1113 4.45 5.22 -6.72
N ARG A 1114 3.95 6.46 -6.64
CA ARG A 1114 3.11 6.91 -5.51
C ARG A 1114 1.87 7.69 -5.97
N GLY A 1115 1.48 7.59 -7.23
CA GLY A 1115 0.22 8.13 -7.70
C GLY A 1115 -1.03 7.43 -7.15
N LEU A 1116 -2.20 7.99 -7.36
CA LEU A 1116 -3.46 7.30 -7.06
C LEU A 1116 -3.63 6.09 -8.00
N PRO A 1117 -4.11 4.92 -7.52
CA PRO A 1117 -4.35 3.77 -8.40
C PRO A 1117 -5.56 4.05 -9.29
N TRP A 1118 -5.49 3.71 -10.57
CA TRP A 1118 -6.59 3.99 -11.52
C TRP A 1118 -7.90 3.30 -11.11
N GLN A 1119 -7.85 2.16 -10.42
CA GLN A 1119 -9.05 1.50 -9.88
C GLN A 1119 -9.83 2.35 -8.86
N SER A 1120 -9.25 3.44 -8.38
CA SER A 1120 -9.92 4.40 -7.48
C SER A 1120 -10.35 5.68 -8.20
N ILE A 1121 -10.13 5.80 -9.51
CA ILE A 1121 -10.40 7.02 -10.29
C ILE A 1121 -11.26 6.71 -11.54
N ALA A 1122 -11.00 5.59 -12.22
CA ALA A 1122 -11.71 5.21 -13.45
C ALA A 1122 -11.75 3.66 -13.58
N PRO A 1123 -12.83 2.99 -13.16
CA PRO A 1123 -12.88 1.53 -13.01
C PRO A 1123 -12.91 0.75 -14.34
N ASP A 1124 -13.43 1.37 -15.41
CA ASP A 1124 -13.48 0.78 -16.75
C ASP A 1124 -12.34 1.25 -17.64
N ALA A 1125 -11.37 1.99 -17.08
CA ALA A 1125 -10.21 2.44 -17.84
C ALA A 1125 -9.28 1.27 -18.17
N THR A 1126 -9.58 0.57 -19.25
CA THR A 1126 -8.55 -0.21 -19.96
C THR A 1126 -7.53 0.78 -20.50
N GLN A 1127 -6.30 0.70 -20.00
CA GLN A 1127 -5.16 1.49 -20.52
C GLN A 1127 -5.32 3.03 -20.41
N GLY A 1128 -5.95 3.54 -19.35
CA GLY A 1128 -6.03 4.98 -19.12
C GLY A 1128 -7.00 5.73 -20.04
N GLN A 1129 -7.80 5.03 -20.85
CA GLN A 1129 -8.93 5.61 -21.55
C GLN A 1129 -10.15 5.60 -20.63
N ASN A 1130 -10.54 6.77 -20.14
CA ASN A 1130 -11.77 6.95 -19.37
C ASN A 1130 -12.96 7.02 -20.36
N ASN A 1131 -13.85 6.03 -20.35
CA ASN A 1131 -15.09 6.06 -21.15
C ASN A 1131 -16.18 6.96 -20.51
N GLY A 1132 -15.79 7.86 -19.60
CA GLY A 1132 -16.68 8.73 -18.83
C GLY A 1132 -17.17 8.14 -17.50
N THR A 1133 -16.85 6.89 -17.15
CA THR A 1133 -17.39 6.19 -15.96
C THR A 1133 -16.64 6.49 -14.64
N GLY A 1134 -15.92 7.61 -14.56
CA GLY A 1134 -15.00 7.95 -13.46
C GLY A 1134 -14.85 9.45 -13.15
N HIS A 1135 -13.71 9.85 -12.57
CA HIS A 1135 -13.42 11.26 -12.30
C HIS A 1135 -13.33 12.07 -13.60
N VAL A 1136 -14.01 13.22 -13.62
CA VAL A 1136 -13.95 14.22 -14.68
C VAL A 1136 -12.99 15.33 -14.20
N PRO A 1137 -11.90 15.64 -14.94
CA PRO A 1137 -10.88 16.57 -14.50
C PRO A 1137 -11.34 18.03 -14.60
N ILE A 1138 -12.20 18.45 -13.68
CA ILE A 1138 -12.67 19.83 -13.52
C ILE A 1138 -11.77 20.51 -12.50
N ARG A 1139 -11.17 21.66 -12.85
CA ARG A 1139 -10.44 22.50 -11.88
C ARG A 1139 -11.42 23.00 -10.82
N LEU A 1140 -10.97 23.08 -9.56
CA LEU A 1140 -11.83 23.40 -8.43
C LEU A 1140 -12.62 24.70 -8.65
N GLN A 1141 -13.94 24.61 -8.57
CA GLN A 1141 -14.86 25.75 -8.63
C GLN A 1141 -15.32 26.10 -7.21
N ILE A 1142 -15.06 27.32 -6.71
CA ILE A 1142 -15.46 27.72 -5.34
C ILE A 1142 -16.56 28.77 -5.42
N PHE A 1143 -17.73 28.46 -4.86
CA PHE A 1143 -18.86 29.36 -4.73
C PHE A 1143 -18.86 29.97 -3.33
N ILE A 1144 -18.87 31.30 -3.22
CA ILE A 1144 -18.79 32.01 -1.95
C ILE A 1144 -20.01 32.91 -1.79
N ALA A 1145 -20.75 32.72 -0.70
CA ALA A 1145 -21.88 33.56 -0.32
C ALA A 1145 -21.40 34.72 0.58
N ALA A 1146 -20.94 35.79 -0.06
CA ALA A 1146 -20.52 37.02 0.57
C ALA A 1146 -20.51 38.17 -0.46
N PRO A 1147 -20.60 39.44 -0.03
CA PRO A 1147 -20.44 40.58 -0.92
C PRO A 1147 -19.09 40.54 -1.66
N LEU A 1148 -19.08 40.99 -2.92
CA LEU A 1148 -17.91 40.91 -3.79
C LEU A 1148 -16.68 41.60 -3.16
N GLU A 1149 -16.86 42.73 -2.45
CA GLU A 1149 -15.74 43.42 -1.79
C GLU A 1149 -15.07 42.56 -0.71
N LYS A 1150 -15.86 41.83 0.10
CA LYS A 1150 -15.33 40.93 1.12
C LYS A 1150 -14.61 39.74 0.51
N ILE A 1151 -15.16 39.18 -0.59
CA ILE A 1151 -14.49 38.10 -1.33
C ILE A 1151 -13.15 38.59 -1.86
N HIS A 1152 -13.11 39.76 -2.49
CA HIS A 1152 -11.88 40.33 -3.04
C HIS A 1152 -10.83 40.53 -1.95
N GLN A 1153 -11.20 41.19 -0.84
CA GLN A 1153 -10.32 41.40 0.31
C GLN A 1153 -9.78 40.08 0.87
N ALA A 1154 -10.65 39.08 1.05
CA ALA A 1154 -10.26 37.81 1.62
C ALA A 1154 -9.32 37.03 0.69
N VAL A 1155 -9.58 37.06 -0.62
CA VAL A 1155 -8.75 36.38 -1.63
C VAL A 1155 -7.37 37.00 -1.67
N GLU A 1156 -7.25 38.32 -1.76
CA GLU A 1156 -5.97 39.04 -1.81
C GLU A 1156 -5.07 38.73 -0.61
N GLN A 1157 -5.66 38.55 0.57
CA GLN A 1157 -4.94 38.26 1.82
C GLN A 1157 -4.76 36.76 2.09
N SER A 1158 -5.36 35.89 1.27
CA SER A 1158 -5.30 34.45 1.47
C SER A 1158 -4.12 33.79 0.76
N ALA A 1159 -3.76 32.59 1.22
CA ALA A 1159 -2.79 31.74 0.51
C ALA A 1159 -3.29 31.25 -0.87
N LEU A 1160 -4.58 31.41 -1.18
CA LEU A 1160 -5.20 31.00 -2.45
C LEU A 1160 -4.99 32.02 -3.59
N ALA A 1161 -4.60 33.25 -3.30
CA ALA A 1161 -4.49 34.32 -4.30
C ALA A 1161 -3.72 33.92 -5.58
N PRO A 1162 -2.54 33.24 -5.49
CA PRO A 1162 -1.80 32.84 -6.69
C PRO A 1162 -2.55 31.79 -7.53
N ALA A 1163 -3.24 30.85 -6.88
CA ALA A 1163 -4.00 29.82 -7.58
C ALA A 1163 -5.22 30.40 -8.31
N VAL A 1164 -5.86 31.42 -7.73
CA VAL A 1164 -6.97 32.14 -8.37
C VAL A 1164 -6.46 32.97 -9.55
N ALA A 1165 -5.43 33.79 -9.34
CA ALA A 1165 -4.84 34.63 -10.39
C ALA A 1165 -4.28 33.81 -11.57
N GLY A 1166 -3.68 32.65 -11.28
CA GLY A 1166 -3.18 31.72 -12.28
C GLY A 1166 -4.26 30.85 -12.96
N GLY A 1167 -5.54 30.99 -12.60
CA GLY A 1167 -6.62 30.19 -13.19
C GLY A 1167 -6.56 28.71 -12.82
N TRP A 1168 -5.95 28.34 -11.70
CA TRP A 1168 -5.98 26.99 -11.14
C TRP A 1168 -7.31 26.69 -10.44
N ILE A 1169 -7.99 27.75 -10.00
CA ILE A 1169 -9.26 27.75 -9.30
C ILE A 1169 -10.13 28.84 -9.92
N THR A 1170 -11.42 28.58 -10.01
CA THR A 1170 -12.41 29.59 -10.41
C THR A 1170 -13.28 29.93 -9.22
N LEU A 1171 -13.40 31.22 -8.90
CA LEU A 1171 -14.29 31.71 -7.85
C LEU A 1171 -15.60 32.20 -8.47
N HIS A 1172 -16.70 31.92 -7.78
CA HIS A 1172 -18.05 32.35 -8.15
C HIS A 1172 -18.66 33.07 -6.94
N SER A 1173 -19.12 34.30 -7.13
CA SER A 1173 -19.87 35.01 -6.10
C SER A 1173 -21.33 34.55 -6.11
N LEU A 1174 -21.89 34.34 -4.92
CA LEU A 1174 -23.31 34.22 -4.65
C LEU A 1174 -23.69 35.45 -3.82
N ASP A 1175 -23.77 36.62 -4.44
CA ASP A 1175 -24.03 37.88 -3.73
C ASP A 1175 -25.45 37.88 -3.14
N ASP A 1176 -25.58 38.17 -1.85
CA ASP A 1176 -26.86 38.25 -1.14
C ASP A 1176 -27.67 39.50 -1.53
N SER A 1177 -27.03 40.55 -2.08
CA SER A 1177 -27.72 41.78 -2.49
C SER A 1177 -28.64 41.59 -3.69
N GLU A 1178 -28.50 40.47 -4.39
CA GLU A 1178 -29.32 40.05 -5.52
C GLU A 1178 -29.61 38.54 -5.45
N PHE A 1179 -30.56 38.13 -4.61
CA PHE A 1179 -31.36 36.93 -4.92
C PHE A 1179 -32.16 37.08 -6.25
N LEU A 1180 -32.02 38.22 -6.93
CA LEU A 1180 -32.58 38.59 -8.22
C LEU A 1180 -31.62 39.59 -8.92
N THR A 1181 -30.65 39.13 -9.71
CA THR A 1181 -30.48 39.43 -11.16
C THR A 1181 -29.15 38.90 -11.72
N ASP A 1182 -29.17 38.60 -13.02
CA ASP A 1182 -28.00 38.22 -13.82
C ASP A 1182 -27.06 39.41 -14.00
N ASP A 1183 -25.81 39.29 -13.53
CA ASP A 1183 -24.58 39.66 -14.26
C ASP A 1183 -23.32 39.04 -13.61
#